data_AF-A0A7S0M6C6-F1
#
_entry.id   AF-A0A7S0M6C6-F1
#
_cell.length_a   1.000
_cell.length_b   1.000
_cell.length_c   1.000
_cell.angle_alpha   90.00
_cell.angle_beta   90.00
_cell.angle_gamma   90.00
#
_symmetry.space_group_name_H-M   'P 1'
#
loop_
_entity.id
_entity.type
_entity.pdbx_description
1 polymer ?
#
loop_
_entity_poly.entity_id
_entity_poly.type
_entity_poly.pdbx_seq_one_letter_code
_entity_poly.pdbx_strand_id
1 'polypeptide(L)'
;FDAGEIQQAEEKISRVPDMEPKEIRDLQESLDLSDSYLLKALVNVKKNRIHDALAAIEKSIDMIQEPIHIAHSEMGCQLQAANIPAVMLGCCSFVKEALLSKKSGIPSAYYDSVTQIRLELHKCDSSLHNIGLLQKLLRAVKASCRAEDASSLMLQMAKIARRQGNLDFAEGLIAKDGSALTARYEKAQLLLAKGQHMLGFQTMWDLLLHIRDFSVAVVMYEKDEFKISEKILLKVAKLLQHKSFCQVQEQACNVFTCVMAFCQANGIDAWLSQLGEMTESAHVPEIVGGFFLQECTALHPGYTKGWAEYASWCYRQGRRQMDWTGKSTSGPMPPGLVDQRARIKGALIDSGESNVLGGMDISVDDMAEKIGEIFVANNGDDGGLDPTTAGYLSSVRRACESALPLASPTSIDSLLKIWRSARVHVLNLYTSAAKGYFEYLRLSQAASDSNETRSCRAESVDITATLRLLRLLVKYGDDMQALFSENLQTTPTRPWRSIVPQLFARLGHAQPSVRQQVQALITRIGDSSPHDVVYPTIVGFEENNSSRELSGLLENLKAKCPELVSSVQRMVRELARCAVLKEDDLLCELQEVSQIVSSGLRLMREEVARVRGNATLAEQDRVRILREKYDAIMKPADLALDRLRRAFAAPAECDHDRAFLAQHHGAFLEACRAFRAPDSVYSPDAAWEPMRAVMRALGRQVRRGSLTLSHISPYLASLRSTDIPLPGVALEGGADESQHVTIASFEGRVELLLTKTKPKKITVAGSDGRSYTYLLKGREDLHLDERM
;
A
#
# COMPACT_ATOMS: atom_id res chain seq x y z
N PHE A 1 -28.99 -6.42 -41.38
CA PHE A 1 -27.58 -6.20 -41.80
C PHE A 1 -26.69 -7.31 -41.27
N ASP A 2 -26.62 -7.53 -39.96
CA ASP A 2 -25.69 -8.49 -39.32
C ASP A 2 -25.84 -9.94 -39.81
N ALA A 3 -27.06 -10.39 -40.13
CA ALA A 3 -27.34 -11.72 -40.71
C ALA A 3 -26.89 -11.88 -42.18
N GLY A 4 -26.32 -10.84 -42.80
CA GLY A 4 -25.94 -10.85 -44.22
C GLY A 4 -27.09 -10.58 -45.20
N GLU A 5 -28.32 -10.42 -44.71
CA GLU A 5 -29.50 -10.09 -45.51
C GLU A 5 -29.53 -8.61 -45.92
N ILE A 6 -28.65 -8.22 -46.85
CA ILE A 6 -28.43 -6.80 -47.22
C ILE A 6 -29.66 -6.18 -47.88
N GLN A 7 -30.44 -6.94 -48.66
CA GLN A 7 -31.61 -6.43 -49.37
C GLN A 7 -32.76 -6.07 -48.42
N GLN A 8 -33.05 -6.93 -47.44
CA GLN A 8 -34.03 -6.63 -46.40
C GLN A 8 -33.57 -5.48 -45.48
N ALA A 9 -32.26 -5.37 -45.24
CA ALA A 9 -31.70 -4.27 -44.46
C ALA A 9 -31.90 -2.93 -45.16
N GLU A 10 -31.67 -2.86 -46.48
CA GLU A 10 -31.90 -1.64 -47.27
C GLU A 10 -33.37 -1.22 -47.23
N GLU A 11 -34.30 -2.16 -47.41
CA GLU A 11 -35.74 -1.87 -47.38
C GLU A 11 -36.14 -1.26 -46.03
N LYS A 12 -35.66 -1.82 -44.92
CA LYS A 12 -35.93 -1.29 -43.58
C LYS A 12 -35.28 0.08 -43.36
N ILE A 13 -34.05 0.29 -43.82
CA ILE A 13 -33.34 1.58 -43.69
C ILE A 13 -33.97 2.67 -44.57
N SER A 14 -34.55 2.32 -45.71
CA SER A 14 -35.25 3.28 -46.59
C SER A 14 -36.48 3.93 -45.95
N ARG A 15 -36.98 3.36 -44.84
CA ARG A 15 -38.10 3.89 -44.05
C ARG A 15 -37.65 4.86 -42.96
N VAL A 16 -36.34 5.01 -42.73
CA VAL A 16 -35.80 6.00 -41.79
C VAL A 16 -35.98 7.38 -42.42
N PRO A 17 -36.61 8.34 -41.72
CA PRO A 17 -36.83 9.68 -42.25
C PRO A 17 -35.49 10.39 -42.51
N ASP A 18 -35.41 11.14 -43.60
CA ASP A 18 -34.24 11.99 -43.87
C ASP A 18 -34.43 13.31 -43.12
N MET A 19 -33.75 13.46 -41.99
CA MET A 19 -33.83 14.66 -41.13
C MET A 19 -32.50 15.41 -41.15
N GLU A 20 -32.56 16.73 -41.01
CA GLU A 20 -31.36 17.56 -40.90
C GLU A 20 -30.95 17.75 -39.43
N PRO A 21 -29.64 17.86 -39.10
CA PRO A 21 -29.17 17.91 -37.71
C PRO A 21 -29.85 18.98 -36.86
N LYS A 22 -30.19 20.12 -37.48
CA LYS A 22 -30.84 21.29 -36.85
C LYS A 22 -32.27 21.03 -36.39
N GLU A 23 -32.89 19.95 -36.84
CA GLU A 23 -34.29 19.60 -36.54
C GLU A 23 -34.41 18.74 -35.26
N ILE A 24 -33.28 18.20 -34.76
CA ILE A 24 -33.23 17.27 -33.64
C ILE A 24 -33.02 18.04 -32.34
N ARG A 25 -33.83 17.74 -31.33
CA ARG A 25 -33.77 18.39 -30.01
C ARG A 25 -33.34 17.46 -28.88
N ASP A 26 -33.34 16.15 -29.13
CA ASP A 26 -32.93 15.12 -28.17
C ASP A 26 -31.58 14.51 -28.56
N LEU A 27 -30.67 14.43 -27.60
CA LEU A 27 -29.34 13.86 -27.75
C LEU A 27 -29.39 12.39 -28.15
N GLN A 28 -30.31 11.63 -27.54
CA GLN A 28 -30.44 10.19 -27.80
C GLN A 28 -31.00 9.94 -29.21
N GLU A 29 -31.97 10.73 -29.63
CA GLU A 29 -32.51 10.72 -31.00
C GLU A 29 -31.42 11.02 -32.04
N SER A 30 -30.54 12.00 -31.77
CA SER A 30 -29.40 12.32 -32.64
C SER A 30 -28.43 11.14 -32.78
N LEU A 31 -28.14 10.44 -31.69
CA LEU A 31 -27.28 9.25 -31.69
C LEU A 31 -27.92 8.07 -32.43
N ASP A 32 -29.23 7.84 -32.27
CA ASP A 32 -29.94 6.75 -32.95
C ASP A 32 -30.07 7.00 -34.46
N LEU A 33 -30.29 8.25 -34.86
CA LEU A 33 -30.26 8.67 -36.27
C LEU A 33 -28.85 8.51 -36.86
N SER A 34 -27.82 8.93 -36.14
CA SER A 34 -26.44 8.73 -36.56
C SER A 34 -26.12 7.25 -36.83
N ASP A 35 -26.56 6.34 -35.96
CA ASP A 35 -26.37 4.89 -36.15
C ASP A 35 -27.15 4.36 -37.36
N SER A 36 -28.34 4.89 -37.62
CA SER A 36 -29.14 4.58 -38.80
C SER A 36 -28.45 5.01 -40.10
N TYR A 37 -27.84 6.20 -40.12
CA TYR A 37 -27.04 6.68 -41.25
C TYR A 37 -25.73 5.88 -41.43
N LEU A 38 -25.08 5.46 -40.34
CA LEU A 38 -23.95 4.54 -40.40
C LEU A 38 -24.36 3.19 -41.04
N LEU A 39 -25.49 2.61 -40.66
CA LEU A 39 -26.02 1.39 -41.27
C LEU A 39 -26.35 1.59 -42.76
N LYS A 40 -26.92 2.74 -43.13
CA LYS A 40 -27.19 3.11 -44.54
C LYS A 40 -25.90 3.15 -45.35
N ALA A 41 -24.84 3.74 -44.79
CA ALA A 41 -23.52 3.75 -45.41
C ALA A 41 -22.98 2.33 -45.61
N LEU A 42 -23.02 1.49 -44.57
CA LEU A 42 -22.49 0.13 -44.63
C LEU A 42 -23.23 -0.77 -45.66
N VAL A 43 -24.54 -0.59 -45.82
CA VAL A 43 -25.31 -1.25 -46.89
C VAL A 43 -24.82 -0.80 -48.26
N ASN A 44 -24.61 0.51 -48.45
CA ASN A 44 -24.07 1.06 -49.70
C ASN A 44 -22.64 0.56 -49.97
N VAL A 45 -21.80 0.40 -48.94
CA VAL A 45 -20.46 -0.22 -49.06
C VAL A 45 -20.57 -1.65 -49.60
N LYS A 46 -21.47 -2.48 -49.05
CA LYS A 46 -21.65 -3.87 -49.51
C LYS A 46 -22.22 -3.98 -50.92
N LYS A 47 -22.97 -2.97 -51.37
CA LYS A 47 -23.50 -2.87 -52.74
C LYS A 47 -22.56 -2.12 -53.72
N ASN A 48 -21.35 -1.80 -53.29
CA ASN A 48 -20.33 -1.10 -54.07
C ASN A 48 -20.75 0.32 -54.53
N ARG A 49 -21.66 0.98 -53.80
CA ARG A 49 -22.09 2.38 -54.03
C ARG A 49 -21.28 3.33 -53.16
N ILE A 50 -20.06 3.65 -53.60
CA ILE A 50 -19.09 4.41 -52.78
C ILE A 50 -19.55 5.85 -52.52
N HIS A 51 -20.11 6.53 -53.53
CA HIS A 51 -20.58 7.92 -53.39
C HIS A 51 -21.72 8.04 -52.37
N ASP A 52 -22.73 7.18 -52.47
CA ASP A 52 -23.87 7.16 -51.54
C ASP A 52 -23.46 6.73 -50.13
N ALA A 53 -22.41 5.90 -50.01
CA ALA A 53 -21.85 5.52 -48.72
C ALA A 53 -21.13 6.70 -48.04
N LEU A 54 -20.34 7.47 -48.78
CA LEU A 54 -19.64 8.65 -48.24
C LEU A 54 -20.64 9.72 -47.78
N ALA A 55 -21.67 10.02 -48.58
CA ALA A 55 -22.70 10.99 -48.22
C ALA A 55 -23.47 10.59 -46.94
N ALA A 56 -23.79 9.29 -46.79
CA ALA A 56 -24.45 8.78 -45.60
C ALA A 56 -23.55 8.85 -44.35
N ILE A 57 -22.23 8.67 -44.48
CA ILE A 57 -21.29 8.81 -43.36
C ILE A 57 -21.13 10.27 -42.95
N GLU A 58 -21.08 11.20 -43.90
CA GLU A 58 -21.01 12.62 -43.59
C GLU A 58 -22.22 13.07 -42.80
N LYS A 59 -23.44 12.68 -43.23
CA LYS A 59 -24.65 12.87 -42.43
C LYS A 59 -24.54 12.23 -41.04
N SER A 60 -24.01 11.01 -40.93
CA SER A 60 -23.83 10.33 -39.63
C SER A 60 -22.87 11.10 -38.70
N ILE A 61 -21.80 11.69 -39.23
CA ILE A 61 -20.82 12.51 -38.48
C ILE A 61 -21.46 13.82 -38.02
N ASP A 62 -22.21 14.49 -38.88
CA ASP A 62 -22.86 15.76 -38.56
C ASP A 62 -23.84 15.61 -37.38
N MET A 63 -24.56 14.48 -37.31
CA MET A 63 -25.45 14.13 -36.19
C MET A 63 -24.73 13.88 -34.85
N ILE A 64 -23.40 13.69 -34.86
CA ILE A 64 -22.59 13.41 -33.65
C ILE A 64 -21.87 14.66 -33.13
N GLN A 65 -21.61 15.66 -33.98
CA GLN A 65 -20.79 16.83 -33.62
C GLN A 65 -21.38 17.64 -32.47
N GLU A 66 -22.68 17.95 -32.53
CA GLU A 66 -23.38 18.70 -31.48
C GLU A 66 -23.41 17.96 -30.14
N PRO A 67 -23.75 16.65 -30.07
CA PRO A 67 -23.58 15.83 -28.86
C PRO A 67 -22.20 15.90 -28.19
N ILE A 68 -21.12 15.89 -28.99
CA ILE A 68 -19.75 15.95 -28.47
C ILE A 68 -19.43 17.34 -27.90
N HIS A 69 -19.86 18.40 -28.58
CA HIS A 69 -19.65 19.77 -28.13
C HIS A 69 -20.37 20.06 -26.81
N ILE A 70 -21.62 19.62 -26.67
CA ILE A 70 -22.40 19.77 -25.44
C ILE A 70 -21.76 18.99 -24.29
N ALA A 71 -21.33 17.74 -24.54
CA ALA A 71 -20.65 16.92 -23.54
C ALA A 71 -19.32 17.54 -23.05
N HIS A 72 -18.61 18.27 -23.92
CA HIS A 72 -17.41 19.02 -23.55
C HIS A 72 -17.70 20.31 -22.78
N SER A 73 -18.81 21.00 -23.07
CA SER A 73 -19.11 22.32 -22.48
C SER A 73 -19.85 22.26 -21.14
N GLU A 74 -20.75 21.30 -20.94
CA GLU A 74 -21.62 21.26 -19.74
C GLU A 74 -21.13 20.33 -18.63
N MET A 75 -20.23 19.39 -18.91
CA MET A 75 -19.86 18.32 -17.96
C MET A 75 -18.36 18.15 -17.79
N GLY A 76 -17.71 19.14 -17.16
CA GLY A 76 -16.37 18.97 -16.59
C GLY A 76 -16.25 17.82 -15.56
N CYS A 77 -17.36 17.21 -15.14
CA CYS A 77 -17.41 16.16 -14.10
C CYS A 77 -17.95 14.78 -14.57
N GLN A 78 -18.38 14.61 -15.84
CA GLN A 78 -18.89 13.31 -16.34
C GLN A 78 -18.33 12.96 -17.72
N LEU A 79 -17.01 12.74 -17.79
CA LEU A 79 -16.30 12.21 -18.97
C LEU A 79 -16.94 10.93 -19.55
N GLN A 80 -17.73 10.19 -18.77
CA GLN A 80 -18.39 8.95 -19.21
C GLN A 80 -19.50 9.18 -20.25
N ALA A 81 -20.21 10.31 -20.21
CA ALA A 81 -21.31 10.62 -21.13
C ALA A 81 -20.80 10.92 -22.56
N ALA A 82 -19.58 11.46 -22.69
CA ALA A 82 -18.95 11.74 -23.98
C ALA A 82 -18.46 10.48 -24.73
N ASN A 83 -18.37 9.33 -24.05
CA ASN A 83 -17.74 8.14 -24.63
C ASN A 83 -18.54 7.52 -25.78
N ILE A 84 -19.87 7.48 -25.69
CA ILE A 84 -20.72 6.88 -26.75
C ILE A 84 -20.63 7.70 -28.05
N PRO A 85 -20.84 9.04 -28.03
CA PRO A 85 -20.62 9.89 -29.20
C PRO A 85 -19.20 9.78 -29.77
N ALA A 86 -18.17 9.79 -28.92
CA ALA A 86 -16.77 9.71 -29.35
C ALA A 86 -16.45 8.39 -30.07
N VAL A 87 -16.92 7.25 -29.56
CA VAL A 87 -16.73 5.94 -30.21
C VAL A 87 -17.50 5.85 -31.53
N MET A 88 -18.71 6.43 -31.59
CA MET A 88 -19.48 6.49 -32.84
C MET A 88 -18.78 7.34 -33.90
N LEU A 89 -18.21 8.49 -33.50
CA LEU A 89 -17.41 9.32 -34.39
C LEU A 89 -16.18 8.57 -34.90
N GLY A 90 -15.50 7.83 -34.02
CA GLY A 90 -14.38 6.97 -34.40
C GLY A 90 -14.78 5.90 -35.43
N CYS A 91 -15.93 5.23 -35.23
CA CYS A 91 -16.46 4.25 -36.19
C CYS A 91 -16.80 4.89 -37.54
N CYS A 92 -17.41 6.08 -37.56
CA CYS A 92 -17.77 6.78 -38.80
C CYS A 92 -16.51 7.25 -39.55
N SER A 93 -15.55 7.82 -38.83
CA SER A 93 -14.27 8.26 -39.39
C SER A 93 -13.51 7.08 -40.01
N PHE A 94 -13.52 5.92 -39.33
CA PHE A 94 -12.92 4.70 -39.84
C PHE A 94 -13.51 4.26 -41.19
N VAL A 95 -14.84 4.18 -41.27
CA VAL A 95 -15.51 3.76 -42.51
C VAL A 95 -15.28 4.81 -43.61
N LYS A 96 -15.27 6.11 -43.26
CA LYS A 96 -14.96 7.20 -44.19
C LYS A 96 -13.57 7.02 -44.80
N GLU A 97 -12.55 6.84 -43.97
CA GLU A 97 -11.15 6.68 -44.40
C GLU A 97 -10.95 5.40 -45.22
N ALA A 98 -11.60 4.30 -44.84
CA ALA A 98 -11.57 3.06 -45.62
C ALA A 98 -12.26 3.17 -46.99
N LEU A 99 -13.25 4.04 -47.14
CA LEU A 99 -13.88 4.32 -48.45
C LEU A 99 -13.03 5.27 -49.29
N LEU A 100 -12.40 6.26 -48.66
CA LEU A 100 -11.48 7.17 -49.33
C LEU A 100 -10.21 6.44 -49.84
N SER A 101 -9.71 5.46 -49.09
CA SER A 101 -8.59 4.61 -49.55
C SER A 101 -8.98 3.75 -50.75
N LYS A 102 -10.20 3.17 -50.76
CA LYS A 102 -10.75 2.44 -51.92
C LYS A 102 -10.93 3.33 -53.16
N LYS A 103 -11.24 4.62 -52.97
CA LYS A 103 -11.42 5.60 -54.06
C LYS A 103 -10.10 6.14 -54.61
N SER A 104 -9.08 6.29 -53.76
CA SER A 104 -7.77 6.88 -54.12
C SER A 104 -6.68 5.86 -54.45
N GLY A 105 -6.84 4.59 -54.05
CA GLY A 105 -5.86 3.53 -54.30
C GLY A 105 -4.61 3.57 -53.41
N ILE A 106 -4.53 4.51 -52.45
CA ILE A 106 -3.36 4.71 -51.58
C ILE A 106 -3.61 4.04 -50.20
N PRO A 107 -2.84 3.01 -49.79
CA PRO A 107 -3.12 2.25 -48.56
C PRO A 107 -2.76 2.96 -47.24
N SER A 108 -1.91 3.99 -47.25
CA SER A 108 -1.28 4.53 -46.02
C SER A 108 -2.29 5.07 -44.99
N ALA A 109 -3.26 5.90 -45.41
CA ALA A 109 -4.24 6.47 -44.48
C ALA A 109 -5.10 5.41 -43.79
N TYR A 110 -5.36 4.28 -44.46
CA TYR A 110 -6.17 3.18 -43.92
C TYR A 110 -5.49 2.43 -42.76
N TYR A 111 -4.17 2.26 -42.81
CA TYR A 111 -3.40 1.61 -41.74
C TYR A 111 -3.26 2.48 -40.49
N ASP A 112 -3.18 3.80 -40.66
CA ASP A 112 -3.14 4.76 -39.56
C ASP A 112 -4.46 4.74 -38.77
N SER A 113 -5.62 4.67 -39.45
CA SER A 113 -6.94 4.55 -38.84
C SER A 113 -7.13 3.25 -38.04
N VAL A 114 -6.72 2.12 -38.62
CA VAL A 114 -6.76 0.81 -37.95
C VAL A 114 -5.91 0.82 -36.69
N THR A 115 -4.73 1.44 -36.76
CA THR A 115 -3.80 1.58 -35.63
C THR A 115 -4.35 2.49 -34.54
N GLN A 116 -5.00 3.59 -34.92
CA GLN A 116 -5.64 4.51 -33.99
C GLN A 116 -6.80 3.84 -33.22
N ILE A 117 -7.66 3.09 -33.90
CA ILE A 117 -8.74 2.32 -33.23
C ILE A 117 -8.17 1.28 -32.29
N ARG A 118 -7.08 0.62 -32.70
CA ARG A 118 -6.38 -0.36 -31.88
C ARG A 118 -5.84 0.27 -30.59
N LEU A 119 -5.30 1.49 -30.69
CA LEU A 119 -4.84 2.29 -29.54
C LEU A 119 -6.01 2.70 -28.64
N GLU A 120 -7.10 3.22 -29.22
CA GLU A 120 -8.27 3.65 -28.45
C GLU A 120 -8.98 2.48 -27.76
N LEU A 121 -9.16 1.33 -28.45
CA LEU A 121 -9.69 0.10 -27.83
C LEU A 121 -8.80 -0.43 -26.70
N HIS A 122 -7.49 -0.17 -26.74
CA HIS A 122 -6.58 -0.54 -25.66
C HIS A 122 -6.66 0.41 -24.45
N LYS A 123 -7.04 1.67 -24.68
CA LYS A 123 -7.27 2.70 -23.65
C LYS A 123 -8.66 2.59 -23.02
N CYS A 124 -9.63 1.97 -23.69
CA CYS A 124 -10.97 1.75 -23.17
C CYS A 124 -10.93 0.91 -21.89
N ASP A 125 -11.19 1.56 -20.76
CA ASP A 125 -11.30 0.93 -19.46
C ASP A 125 -12.57 0.07 -19.36
N SER A 126 -12.59 -0.81 -18.36
CA SER A 126 -13.73 -1.66 -17.98
C SER A 126 -15.06 -0.91 -17.76
N SER A 127 -15.03 0.41 -17.67
CA SER A 127 -16.20 1.29 -17.54
C SER A 127 -17.09 1.37 -18.79
N LEU A 128 -16.59 1.05 -19.99
CA LEU A 128 -17.37 1.00 -21.23
C LEU A 128 -18.11 -0.33 -21.36
N HIS A 129 -19.14 -0.55 -20.54
CA HIS A 129 -19.93 -1.78 -20.44
C HIS A 129 -20.85 -2.08 -21.66
N ASN A 130 -20.71 -1.38 -22.78
CA ASN A 130 -21.71 -1.44 -23.85
C ASN A 130 -21.30 -2.35 -25.03
N ILE A 131 -21.87 -3.55 -25.07
CA ILE A 131 -21.78 -4.49 -26.21
C ILE A 131 -22.22 -3.83 -27.52
N GLY A 132 -23.19 -2.92 -27.46
CA GLY A 132 -23.68 -2.19 -28.62
C GLY A 132 -22.56 -1.43 -29.33
N LEU A 133 -21.62 -0.85 -28.60
CA LEU A 133 -20.46 -0.17 -29.18
C LEU A 133 -19.52 -1.16 -29.89
N LEU A 134 -19.26 -2.32 -29.29
CA LEU A 134 -18.47 -3.38 -29.92
C LEU A 134 -19.16 -3.92 -31.17
N GLN A 135 -20.49 -4.08 -31.16
CA GLN A 135 -21.24 -4.51 -32.34
C GLN A 135 -21.17 -3.48 -33.48
N LYS A 136 -21.30 -2.18 -33.17
CA LYS A 136 -21.15 -1.10 -34.17
C LYS A 136 -19.76 -1.12 -34.80
N LEU A 137 -18.71 -1.26 -33.98
CA LEU A 137 -17.33 -1.36 -34.45
C LEU A 137 -17.11 -2.64 -35.28
N LEU A 138 -17.73 -3.76 -34.90
CA LEU A 138 -17.65 -5.02 -35.65
C LEU A 138 -18.25 -4.88 -37.05
N ARG A 139 -19.40 -4.19 -37.17
CA ARG A 139 -20.04 -3.92 -38.46
C ARG A 139 -19.13 -3.09 -39.36
N ALA A 140 -18.53 -2.04 -38.82
CA ALA A 140 -17.58 -1.18 -39.52
C ALA A 140 -16.35 -1.97 -40.02
N VAL A 141 -15.75 -2.79 -39.15
CA VAL A 141 -14.58 -3.64 -39.47
C VAL A 141 -14.93 -4.69 -40.53
N LYS A 142 -16.05 -5.42 -40.40
CA LYS A 142 -16.49 -6.45 -41.38
C LYS A 142 -16.87 -5.89 -42.75
N ALA A 143 -17.28 -4.63 -42.82
CA ALA A 143 -17.62 -3.98 -44.09
C ALA A 143 -16.39 -3.41 -44.81
N SER A 144 -15.40 -2.98 -44.03
CA SER A 144 -14.34 -2.09 -44.53
C SER A 144 -12.97 -2.76 -44.60
N CYS A 145 -12.70 -3.78 -43.79
CA CYS A 145 -11.38 -4.43 -43.72
C CYS A 145 -11.25 -5.70 -44.56
N ARG A 146 -10.00 -6.03 -44.92
CA ARG A 146 -9.62 -7.38 -45.36
C ARG A 146 -9.71 -8.35 -44.17
N ALA A 147 -9.95 -9.63 -44.47
CA ALA A 147 -10.17 -10.66 -43.44
C ALA A 147 -8.98 -10.82 -42.47
N GLU A 148 -7.76 -10.63 -42.96
CA GLU A 148 -6.52 -10.73 -42.16
C GLU A 148 -6.41 -9.60 -41.13
N ASP A 149 -6.60 -8.34 -41.56
CA ASP A 149 -6.56 -7.17 -40.66
C ASP A 149 -7.68 -7.18 -39.62
N ALA A 150 -8.87 -7.65 -40.02
CA ALA A 150 -10.02 -7.81 -39.13
C ALA A 150 -9.77 -8.81 -38.00
N SER A 151 -8.94 -9.83 -38.22
CA SER A 151 -8.73 -10.93 -37.26
C SER A 151 -8.09 -10.45 -35.96
N SER A 152 -7.15 -9.49 -36.03
CA SER A 152 -6.48 -8.92 -34.86
C SER A 152 -7.40 -8.05 -34.01
N LEU A 153 -8.25 -7.24 -34.65
CA LEU A 153 -9.26 -6.39 -34.02
C LEU A 153 -10.37 -7.24 -33.40
N MET A 154 -10.89 -8.24 -34.13
CA MET A 154 -11.90 -9.17 -33.61
C MET A 154 -11.40 -9.91 -32.35
N LEU A 155 -10.11 -10.27 -32.29
CA LEU A 155 -9.52 -10.88 -31.10
C LEU A 155 -9.44 -9.90 -29.91
N GLN A 156 -9.17 -8.62 -30.13
CA GLN A 156 -9.23 -7.60 -29.07
C GLN A 156 -10.65 -7.37 -28.58
N MET A 157 -11.63 -7.34 -29.49
CA MET A 157 -13.05 -7.23 -29.14
C MET A 157 -13.52 -8.45 -28.36
N ALA A 158 -13.07 -9.66 -28.72
CA ALA A 158 -13.35 -10.89 -27.97
C ALA A 158 -12.80 -10.82 -26.53
N LYS A 159 -11.59 -10.27 -26.34
CA LYS A 159 -11.00 -10.05 -25.01
C LYS A 159 -11.85 -9.12 -24.15
N ILE A 160 -12.30 -8.01 -24.72
CA ILE A 160 -13.16 -7.03 -24.04
C ILE A 160 -14.50 -7.69 -23.69
N ALA A 161 -15.16 -8.32 -24.66
CA ALA A 161 -16.44 -9.01 -24.49
C ALA A 161 -16.37 -10.08 -23.38
N ARG A 162 -15.30 -10.90 -23.35
CA ARG A 162 -15.10 -11.89 -22.29
C ARG A 162 -14.92 -11.23 -20.92
N ARG A 163 -14.13 -10.15 -20.81
CA ARG A 163 -13.94 -9.42 -19.53
C ARG A 163 -15.26 -8.81 -19.03
N GLN A 164 -16.16 -8.47 -19.94
CA GLN A 164 -17.51 -7.97 -19.64
C GLN A 164 -18.53 -9.09 -19.34
N GLY A 165 -18.15 -10.37 -19.45
CA GLY A 165 -19.06 -11.50 -19.22
C GLY A 165 -19.92 -11.90 -20.43
N ASN A 166 -19.70 -11.31 -21.61
CA ASN A 166 -20.46 -11.58 -22.83
C ASN A 166 -19.85 -12.75 -23.61
N LEU A 167 -20.02 -13.96 -23.06
CA LEU A 167 -19.29 -15.15 -23.50
C LEU A 167 -19.68 -15.63 -24.90
N ASP A 168 -20.97 -15.59 -25.25
CA ASP A 168 -21.43 -16.04 -26.58
C ASP A 168 -20.99 -15.10 -27.70
N PHE A 169 -20.99 -13.79 -27.43
CA PHE A 169 -20.46 -12.79 -28.36
C PHE A 169 -18.95 -12.95 -28.54
N ALA A 170 -18.21 -13.19 -27.46
CA ALA A 170 -16.78 -13.47 -27.53
C ALA A 170 -16.48 -14.77 -28.31
N GLU A 171 -17.29 -15.82 -28.15
CA GLU A 171 -17.15 -17.08 -28.90
C GLU A 171 -17.34 -16.87 -30.40
N GLY A 172 -18.35 -16.10 -30.80
CA GLY A 172 -18.62 -15.79 -32.20
C GLY A 172 -17.54 -14.96 -32.90
N LEU A 173 -16.67 -14.29 -32.13
CA LEU A 173 -15.57 -13.47 -32.64
C LEU A 173 -14.25 -14.26 -32.81
N ILE A 174 -14.08 -15.38 -32.10
CA ILE A 174 -12.89 -16.22 -32.21
C ILE A 174 -13.09 -17.16 -33.40
N ALA A 175 -12.27 -17.01 -34.45
CA ALA A 175 -12.35 -17.84 -35.64
C ALA A 175 -12.26 -19.35 -35.30
N LYS A 176 -13.12 -20.17 -35.94
CA LYS A 176 -13.17 -21.63 -35.72
C LYS A 176 -11.85 -22.32 -36.07
N ASP A 177 -11.12 -21.80 -37.03
CA ASP A 177 -9.88 -22.41 -37.57
C ASP A 177 -8.60 -21.92 -36.87
N GLY A 178 -8.71 -21.26 -35.70
CA GLY A 178 -7.65 -20.53 -34.98
C GLY A 178 -6.23 -21.11 -35.04
N SER A 179 -5.48 -20.75 -36.09
CA SER A 179 -4.08 -21.11 -36.27
C SER A 179 -3.15 -20.24 -35.40
N ALA A 180 -3.53 -19.00 -35.13
CA ALA A 180 -2.75 -18.09 -34.29
C ALA A 180 -2.76 -18.52 -32.81
N LEU A 181 -1.57 -18.64 -32.19
CA LEU A 181 -1.38 -18.99 -30.78
C LEU A 181 -2.19 -18.08 -29.83
N THR A 182 -2.31 -16.79 -30.16
CA THR A 182 -3.08 -15.82 -29.37
C THR A 182 -4.58 -16.11 -29.37
N ALA A 183 -5.12 -16.62 -30.48
CA ALA A 183 -6.54 -16.98 -30.59
C ALA A 183 -6.83 -18.27 -29.80
N ARG A 184 -5.93 -19.26 -29.85
CA ARG A 184 -6.01 -20.48 -29.03
C ARG A 184 -5.96 -20.17 -27.53
N TYR A 185 -5.06 -19.27 -27.11
CA TYR A 185 -5.00 -18.81 -25.73
C TYR A 185 -6.30 -18.12 -25.29
N GLU A 186 -6.87 -17.25 -26.13
CA GLU A 186 -8.14 -16.58 -25.82
C GLU A 186 -9.31 -17.55 -25.74
N LYS A 187 -9.35 -18.56 -26.62
CA LYS A 187 -10.32 -19.66 -26.56
C LYS A 187 -10.23 -20.40 -25.21
N ALA A 188 -9.02 -20.70 -24.75
CA ALA A 188 -8.82 -21.31 -23.44
C ALA A 188 -9.31 -20.40 -22.30
N GLN A 189 -9.06 -19.08 -22.37
CA GLN A 189 -9.59 -18.14 -21.39
C GLN A 189 -11.13 -18.04 -21.41
N LEU A 190 -11.76 -18.17 -22.57
CA LEU A 190 -13.21 -18.22 -22.72
C LEU A 190 -13.81 -19.46 -22.06
N LEU A 191 -13.21 -20.64 -22.27
CA LEU A 191 -13.63 -21.89 -21.62
C LEU A 191 -13.57 -21.78 -20.09
N LEU A 192 -12.50 -21.17 -19.56
CA LEU A 192 -12.39 -20.89 -18.13
C LEU A 192 -13.48 -19.93 -17.64
N ALA A 193 -13.86 -18.93 -18.44
CA ALA A 193 -14.92 -17.98 -18.10
C ALA A 193 -16.33 -18.61 -18.16
N LYS A 194 -16.54 -19.62 -19.02
CA LYS A 194 -17.77 -20.44 -19.08
C LYS A 194 -17.89 -21.45 -17.93
N GLY A 195 -16.92 -21.54 -17.03
CA GLY A 195 -16.88 -22.52 -15.94
C GLY A 195 -16.35 -23.91 -16.35
N GLN A 196 -15.93 -24.10 -17.60
CA GLN A 196 -15.35 -25.36 -18.09
C GLN A 196 -13.85 -25.43 -17.74
N HIS A 197 -13.54 -25.53 -16.45
CA HIS A 197 -12.17 -25.36 -15.95
C HIS A 197 -11.17 -26.40 -16.47
N MET A 198 -11.54 -27.68 -16.52
CA MET A 198 -10.64 -28.76 -17.00
C MET A 198 -10.34 -28.66 -18.49
N LEU A 199 -11.36 -28.41 -19.32
CA LEU A 199 -11.17 -28.25 -20.77
C LEU A 199 -10.33 -27.02 -21.08
N GLY A 200 -10.54 -25.92 -20.33
CA GLY A 200 -9.70 -24.73 -20.41
C GLY A 200 -8.24 -25.01 -20.00
N PHE A 201 -8.02 -25.79 -18.93
CA PHE A 201 -6.68 -26.23 -18.51
C PHE A 201 -6.00 -27.09 -19.57
N GLN A 202 -6.67 -28.14 -20.08
CA GLN A 202 -6.14 -29.02 -21.14
C GLN A 202 -5.78 -28.21 -22.39
N THR A 203 -6.65 -27.28 -22.82
CA THR A 203 -6.36 -26.42 -23.98
C THR A 203 -5.12 -25.54 -23.75
N MET A 204 -4.92 -25.02 -22.52
CA MET A 204 -3.71 -24.26 -22.18
C MET A 204 -2.48 -25.17 -22.10
N TRP A 205 -2.65 -26.39 -21.61
CA TRP A 205 -1.60 -27.39 -21.48
C TRP A 205 -1.09 -27.83 -22.85
N ASP A 206 -1.98 -28.21 -23.75
CA ASP A 206 -1.65 -28.60 -25.13
C ASP A 206 -0.98 -27.45 -25.87
N LEU A 207 -1.42 -26.21 -25.63
CA LEU A 207 -0.79 -25.03 -26.20
C LEU A 207 0.62 -24.81 -25.66
N LEU A 208 0.85 -25.04 -24.37
CA LEU A 208 2.18 -24.95 -23.75
C LEU A 208 3.13 -26.03 -24.29
N LEU A 209 2.66 -27.27 -24.42
CA LEU A 209 3.43 -28.36 -25.01
C LEU A 209 3.79 -28.06 -26.46
N HIS A 210 2.82 -27.58 -27.24
CA HIS A 210 3.05 -27.18 -28.63
C HIS A 210 4.12 -26.09 -28.76
N ILE A 211 4.13 -25.08 -27.88
CA ILE A 211 5.16 -24.03 -27.85
C ILE A 211 6.52 -24.62 -27.44
N ARG A 212 6.55 -25.55 -26.48
CA ARG A 212 7.80 -26.14 -25.98
C ARG A 212 8.46 -27.07 -27.01
N ASP A 213 7.67 -27.87 -27.73
CA ASP A 213 8.14 -28.74 -28.80
C ASP A 213 8.73 -27.93 -29.98
N PHE A 214 8.18 -26.74 -30.24
CA PHE A 214 8.71 -25.80 -31.24
C PHE A 214 10.03 -25.13 -30.83
N SER A 215 10.22 -24.86 -29.54
CA SER A 215 11.41 -24.17 -29.00
C SER A 215 12.71 -24.99 -29.14
N VAL A 216 12.60 -26.31 -29.34
CA VAL A 216 13.76 -27.19 -29.63
C VAL A 216 14.23 -27.06 -31.09
N ALA A 217 13.43 -26.47 -31.99
CA ALA A 217 13.66 -26.58 -33.43
C ALA A 217 14.03 -25.29 -34.18
N VAL A 218 13.68 -24.06 -33.74
CA VAL A 218 13.90 -22.86 -34.58
C VAL A 218 14.19 -21.59 -33.78
N VAL A 219 15.41 -21.05 -33.93
CA VAL A 219 15.73 -19.64 -33.71
C VAL A 219 15.06 -18.84 -34.84
N MET A 220 14.32 -17.76 -34.52
CA MET A 220 13.91 -16.62 -35.38
C MET A 220 12.43 -16.14 -35.30
N TYR A 221 11.53 -16.70 -34.48
CA TYR A 221 10.13 -16.19 -34.28
C TYR A 221 9.82 -15.68 -32.84
N GLU A 222 10.86 -15.24 -32.11
CA GLU A 222 10.94 -15.22 -30.64
C GLU A 222 10.01 -14.27 -29.82
N LYS A 223 9.20 -13.35 -30.39
CA LYS A 223 8.53 -12.34 -29.55
C LYS A 223 7.10 -12.67 -29.08
N ASP A 224 6.31 -13.36 -29.88
CA ASP A 224 4.90 -13.61 -29.54
C ASP A 224 4.69 -14.95 -28.83
N GLU A 225 5.47 -15.97 -29.16
CA GLU A 225 5.42 -17.29 -28.51
C GLU A 225 5.85 -17.21 -27.03
N PHE A 226 6.97 -16.54 -26.76
CA PHE A 226 7.48 -16.27 -25.41
C PHE A 226 6.48 -15.49 -24.54
N LYS A 227 5.79 -14.50 -25.14
CA LYS A 227 4.76 -13.71 -24.44
C LYS A 227 3.49 -14.51 -24.13
N ILE A 228 3.24 -15.60 -24.84
CA ILE A 228 2.08 -16.46 -24.63
C ILE A 228 2.42 -17.54 -23.60
N SER A 229 3.60 -18.15 -23.69
CA SER A 229 4.06 -19.14 -22.70
C SER A 229 4.12 -18.55 -21.29
N GLU A 230 4.68 -17.34 -21.10
CA GLU A 230 4.70 -16.68 -19.78
C GLU A 230 3.29 -16.46 -19.21
N LYS A 231 2.32 -16.12 -20.07
CA LYS A 231 0.92 -15.88 -19.68
C LYS A 231 0.17 -17.17 -19.41
N ILE A 232 0.51 -18.25 -20.10
CA ILE A 232 -0.05 -19.58 -19.85
C ILE A 232 0.45 -20.08 -18.50
N LEU A 233 1.76 -20.11 -18.27
CA LEU A 233 2.36 -20.58 -17.02
C LEU A 233 1.77 -19.86 -15.80
N LEU A 234 1.70 -18.52 -15.86
CA LEU A 234 1.12 -17.74 -14.78
C LEU A 234 -0.39 -18.03 -14.59
N LYS A 235 -1.15 -18.18 -15.68
CA LYS A 235 -2.59 -18.40 -15.59
C LYS A 235 -2.92 -19.81 -15.08
N VAL A 236 -2.19 -20.82 -15.53
CA VAL A 236 -2.28 -22.20 -15.06
C VAL A 236 -1.94 -22.26 -13.58
N ALA A 237 -0.82 -21.67 -13.15
CA ALA A 237 -0.45 -21.60 -11.74
C ALA A 237 -1.56 -20.97 -10.89
N LYS A 238 -2.18 -19.87 -11.34
CA LYS A 238 -3.30 -19.23 -10.64
C LYS A 238 -4.56 -20.08 -10.60
N LEU A 239 -4.86 -20.81 -11.67
CA LEU A 239 -6.00 -21.73 -11.71
C LEU A 239 -5.83 -22.85 -10.68
N LEU A 240 -4.63 -23.44 -10.64
CA LEU A 240 -4.29 -24.51 -9.71
C LEU A 240 -4.28 -24.06 -8.23
N GLN A 241 -4.10 -22.76 -7.98
CA GLN A 241 -4.18 -22.18 -6.64
C GLN A 241 -5.62 -21.75 -6.24
N HIS A 242 -6.59 -21.84 -7.15
CA HIS A 242 -7.95 -21.38 -6.89
C HIS A 242 -8.77 -22.45 -6.13
N LYS A 243 -9.40 -22.07 -5.02
CA LYS A 243 -10.15 -23.00 -4.14
C LYS A 243 -11.21 -23.81 -4.89
N SER A 244 -11.95 -23.16 -5.82
CA SER A 244 -13.01 -23.81 -6.60
C SER A 244 -12.51 -24.91 -7.55
N PHE A 245 -11.24 -24.82 -7.98
CA PHE A 245 -10.64 -25.83 -8.85
C PHE A 245 -10.13 -27.04 -8.02
N CYS A 246 -9.64 -26.78 -6.81
CA CYS A 246 -9.09 -27.82 -5.93
C CYS A 246 -10.16 -28.64 -5.17
N GLN A 247 -11.40 -28.15 -5.08
CA GLN A 247 -12.48 -28.85 -4.38
C GLN A 247 -12.96 -30.12 -5.10
N VAL A 248 -12.64 -30.27 -6.39
CA VAL A 248 -12.99 -31.46 -7.16
C VAL A 248 -11.79 -32.41 -7.16
N GLN A 249 -11.81 -33.41 -6.27
CA GLN A 249 -10.71 -34.36 -6.06
C GLN A 249 -10.27 -35.08 -7.34
N GLU A 250 -11.23 -35.37 -8.25
CA GLU A 250 -10.96 -35.94 -9.57
C GLU A 250 -10.12 -35.02 -10.48
N GLN A 251 -10.32 -33.70 -10.43
CA GLN A 251 -9.56 -32.73 -11.21
C GLN A 251 -8.12 -32.61 -10.70
N ALA A 252 -7.92 -32.67 -9.38
CA ALA A 252 -6.61 -32.68 -8.76
C ALA A 252 -5.78 -33.92 -9.16
N CYS A 253 -6.39 -35.10 -9.14
CA CYS A 253 -5.74 -36.35 -9.56
C CYS A 253 -5.37 -36.34 -11.06
N ASN A 254 -6.25 -35.81 -11.90
CA ASN A 254 -5.98 -35.68 -13.34
C ASN A 254 -4.83 -34.70 -13.63
N VAL A 255 -4.81 -33.53 -12.98
CA VAL A 255 -3.70 -32.57 -13.10
C VAL A 255 -2.39 -33.20 -12.60
N PHE A 256 -2.42 -33.89 -11.46
CA PHE A 256 -1.24 -34.58 -10.93
C PHE A 256 -0.71 -35.62 -11.92
N THR A 257 -1.59 -36.43 -12.50
CA THR A 257 -1.22 -37.46 -13.48
C THR A 257 -0.59 -36.85 -14.73
N CYS A 258 -1.18 -35.78 -15.27
CA CYS A 258 -0.63 -35.05 -16.41
C CYS A 258 0.77 -34.47 -16.11
N VAL A 259 0.95 -33.88 -14.93
CA VAL A 259 2.23 -33.30 -14.52
C VAL A 259 3.28 -34.38 -14.24
N MET A 260 2.92 -35.48 -13.60
CA MET A 260 3.81 -36.62 -13.37
C MET A 260 4.29 -37.24 -14.67
N ALA A 261 3.37 -37.50 -15.61
CA ALA A 261 3.70 -38.02 -16.93
C ALA A 261 4.65 -37.08 -17.69
N PHE A 262 4.43 -35.76 -17.57
CA PHE A 262 5.31 -34.76 -18.16
C PHE A 262 6.70 -34.72 -17.52
N CYS A 263 6.79 -34.75 -16.20
CA CYS A 263 8.07 -34.78 -15.50
C CYS A 263 8.87 -36.04 -15.85
N GLN A 264 8.20 -37.19 -15.96
CA GLN A 264 8.80 -38.44 -16.42
C GLN A 264 9.30 -38.34 -17.87
N ALA A 265 8.49 -37.77 -18.77
CA ALA A 265 8.85 -37.61 -20.18
C ALA A 265 10.01 -36.63 -20.40
N ASN A 266 10.21 -35.66 -19.50
CA ASN A 266 11.23 -34.61 -19.62
C ASN A 266 12.42 -34.78 -18.64
N GLY A 267 12.48 -35.88 -17.88
CA GLY A 267 13.57 -36.14 -16.93
C GLY A 267 13.68 -35.11 -15.80
N ILE A 268 12.55 -34.55 -15.34
CA ILE A 268 12.53 -33.54 -14.25
C ILE A 268 12.53 -34.27 -12.91
N ASP A 269 13.67 -34.89 -12.57
CA ASP A 269 13.82 -35.76 -11.40
C ASP A 269 13.55 -35.02 -10.07
N ALA A 270 13.89 -33.73 -10.01
CA ALA A 270 13.67 -32.91 -8.82
C ALA A 270 12.18 -32.79 -8.43
N TRP A 271 11.28 -32.67 -9.42
CA TRP A 271 9.84 -32.63 -9.15
C TRP A 271 9.30 -34.02 -8.87
N LEU A 272 9.83 -35.05 -9.54
CA LEU A 272 9.42 -36.44 -9.33
C LEU A 272 9.70 -36.92 -7.91
N SER A 273 10.85 -36.59 -7.34
CA SER A 273 11.16 -36.92 -5.95
C SER A 273 10.22 -36.21 -4.97
N GLN A 274 9.89 -34.94 -5.21
CA GLN A 274 9.00 -34.16 -4.32
C GLN A 274 7.51 -34.55 -4.48
N LEU A 275 7.07 -34.91 -5.68
CA LEU A 275 5.69 -35.29 -5.97
C LEU A 275 5.40 -36.76 -5.59
N GLY A 276 6.40 -37.64 -5.70
CA GLY A 276 6.28 -39.07 -5.36
C GLY A 276 6.00 -39.34 -3.89
N GLU A 277 6.38 -38.42 -2.99
CA GLU A 277 6.09 -38.51 -1.55
C GLU A 277 4.68 -37.98 -1.18
N MET A 278 3.96 -37.32 -2.11
CA MET A 278 2.75 -36.53 -1.81
C MET A 278 1.44 -37.13 -2.36
N THR A 279 1.44 -38.43 -2.65
CA THR A 279 0.44 -39.14 -3.49
C THR A 279 -1.02 -39.10 -3.00
N GLU A 280 -1.32 -38.64 -1.77
CA GLU A 280 -2.68 -38.65 -1.21
C GLU A 280 -3.16 -37.29 -0.67
N SER A 281 -2.43 -36.19 -0.92
CA SER A 281 -2.78 -34.88 -0.34
C SER A 281 -3.74 -34.07 -1.23
N ALA A 282 -4.82 -33.51 -0.64
CA ALA A 282 -5.75 -32.58 -1.30
C ALA A 282 -5.13 -31.27 -1.81
N HIS A 283 -3.83 -31.06 -1.57
CA HIS A 283 -3.10 -29.81 -1.81
C HIS A 283 -2.06 -29.90 -2.93
N VAL A 284 -1.93 -31.06 -3.57
CA VAL A 284 -1.04 -31.30 -4.72
C VAL A 284 -1.18 -30.22 -5.81
N PRO A 285 -2.38 -29.77 -6.22
CA PRO A 285 -2.51 -28.71 -7.24
C PRO A 285 -1.82 -27.40 -6.85
N GLU A 286 -1.84 -27.02 -5.58
CA GLU A 286 -1.24 -25.76 -5.12
C GLU A 286 0.30 -25.80 -5.14
N ILE A 287 0.88 -26.96 -4.84
CA ILE A 287 2.34 -27.21 -4.88
C ILE A 287 2.82 -27.21 -6.33
N VAL A 288 2.11 -27.96 -7.17
CA VAL A 288 2.31 -27.97 -8.62
C VAL A 288 2.20 -26.55 -9.20
N GLY A 289 1.24 -25.74 -8.73
CA GLY A 289 1.14 -24.33 -9.09
C GLY A 289 2.39 -23.52 -8.74
N GLY A 290 3.07 -23.83 -7.64
CA GLY A 290 4.36 -23.23 -7.27
C GLY A 290 5.49 -23.61 -8.21
N PHE A 291 5.55 -24.88 -8.61
CA PHE A 291 6.48 -25.39 -9.62
C PHE A 291 6.32 -24.68 -10.97
N PHE A 292 5.08 -24.46 -11.44
CA PHE A 292 4.82 -23.66 -12.65
C PHE A 292 5.32 -22.21 -12.52
N LEU A 293 5.19 -21.60 -11.34
CA LEU A 293 5.73 -20.26 -11.10
C LEU A 293 7.26 -20.25 -11.12
N GLN A 294 7.89 -21.29 -10.56
CA GLN A 294 9.35 -21.44 -10.61
C GLN A 294 9.85 -21.59 -12.06
N GLU A 295 9.24 -22.47 -12.86
CA GLU A 295 9.60 -22.58 -14.29
C GLU A 295 9.33 -21.29 -15.04
N CYS A 296 8.23 -20.59 -14.73
CA CYS A 296 7.94 -19.30 -15.33
C CYS A 296 9.09 -18.31 -15.12
N THR A 297 9.65 -18.26 -13.90
CA THR A 297 10.79 -17.40 -13.61
C THR A 297 12.11 -17.88 -14.24
N ALA A 298 12.29 -19.19 -14.41
CA ALA A 298 13.48 -19.77 -15.04
C ALA A 298 13.50 -19.59 -16.57
N LEU A 299 12.36 -19.84 -17.23
CA LEU A 299 12.19 -19.72 -18.68
C LEU A 299 12.06 -18.25 -19.12
N HIS A 300 11.49 -17.39 -18.28
CA HIS A 300 11.24 -15.99 -18.58
C HIS A 300 11.76 -15.05 -17.48
N PRO A 301 13.10 -14.89 -17.34
CA PRO A 301 13.68 -14.05 -16.30
C PRO A 301 13.23 -12.58 -16.36
N GLY A 302 12.90 -12.06 -17.54
CA GLY A 302 12.42 -10.68 -17.71
C GLY A 302 10.94 -10.44 -17.34
N TYR A 303 10.18 -11.49 -16.99
CA TYR A 303 8.74 -11.37 -16.76
C TYR A 303 8.42 -10.96 -15.31
N THR A 304 8.20 -9.66 -15.09
CA THR A 304 7.96 -9.06 -13.76
C THR A 304 6.80 -9.71 -12.99
N LYS A 305 5.67 -10.00 -13.66
CA LYS A 305 4.49 -10.59 -13.01
C LYS A 305 4.73 -12.02 -12.53
N GLY A 306 5.60 -12.78 -13.20
CA GLY A 306 6.01 -14.12 -12.80
C GLY A 306 6.73 -14.09 -11.46
N TRP A 307 7.75 -13.22 -11.35
CA TRP A 307 8.51 -13.02 -10.11
C TRP A 307 7.65 -12.57 -8.93
N ALA A 308 6.75 -11.61 -9.13
CA ALA A 308 5.87 -11.11 -8.06
C ALA A 308 4.95 -12.20 -7.49
N GLU A 309 4.40 -13.06 -8.37
CA GLU A 309 3.50 -14.15 -7.98
C GLU A 309 4.25 -15.34 -7.39
N TYR A 310 5.42 -15.69 -7.94
CA TYR A 310 6.32 -16.70 -7.37
C TYR A 310 6.76 -16.31 -5.95
N ALA A 311 7.27 -15.09 -5.76
CA ALA A 311 7.68 -14.58 -4.46
C ALA A 311 6.52 -14.54 -3.46
N SER A 312 5.32 -14.16 -3.93
CA SER A 312 4.10 -14.19 -3.12
C SER A 312 3.70 -15.60 -2.72
N TRP A 313 3.81 -16.56 -3.62
CA TRP A 313 3.52 -17.97 -3.32
C TRP A 313 4.52 -18.52 -2.30
N CYS A 314 5.83 -18.35 -2.51
CA CYS A 314 6.86 -18.79 -1.56
C CYS A 314 6.66 -18.18 -0.16
N TYR A 315 6.36 -16.88 -0.09
CA TYR A 315 6.07 -16.20 1.17
C TYR A 315 4.83 -16.78 1.88
N ARG A 316 3.74 -17.04 1.13
CA ARG A 316 2.52 -17.65 1.68
C ARG A 316 2.79 -19.07 2.19
N GLN A 317 3.55 -19.88 1.45
CA GLN A 317 3.91 -21.24 1.88
C GLN A 317 4.76 -21.19 3.16
N GLY A 318 5.78 -20.33 3.21
CA GLY A 318 6.60 -20.15 4.41
C GLY A 318 5.77 -19.74 5.64
N ARG A 319 4.77 -18.88 5.46
CA ARG A 319 3.86 -18.49 6.55
C ARG A 319 2.93 -19.62 7.00
N ARG A 320 2.37 -20.39 6.07
CA ARG A 320 1.47 -21.51 6.40
C ARG A 320 2.17 -22.65 7.13
N GLN A 321 3.45 -22.90 6.80
CA GLN A 321 4.28 -23.85 7.54
C GLN A 321 4.50 -23.44 9.01
N MET A 322 4.16 -22.20 9.36
CA MET A 322 4.34 -21.61 10.69
C MET A 322 3.02 -21.40 11.44
N ASP A 323 1.86 -21.53 10.80
CA ASP A 323 0.57 -21.24 11.43
C ASP A 323 -0.02 -22.53 12.06
N TRP A 324 0.45 -22.88 13.27
CA TRP A 324 -0.04 -24.05 14.05
C TRP A 324 -1.43 -23.84 14.68
N THR A 325 -1.79 -22.59 14.98
CA THR A 325 -3.07 -22.24 15.60
C THR A 325 -4.17 -22.19 14.54
N GLY A 326 -4.90 -23.28 14.35
CA GLY A 326 -6.11 -23.35 13.53
C GLY A 326 -7.29 -22.51 14.04
N LYS A 327 -7.06 -21.28 14.52
CA LYS A 327 -8.10 -20.35 15.03
C LYS A 327 -8.68 -19.43 13.96
N SER A 328 -8.35 -19.62 12.68
CA SER A 328 -9.13 -19.02 11.60
C SER A 328 -9.47 -20.08 10.56
N THR A 329 -10.78 -20.31 10.45
CA THR A 329 -11.48 -21.23 9.53
C THR A 329 -11.36 -22.72 9.84
N SER A 330 -12.53 -23.32 10.05
CA SER A 330 -12.87 -24.75 10.06
C SER A 330 -12.38 -25.47 8.79
N GLY A 331 -11.08 -25.69 8.67
CA GLY A 331 -10.44 -26.33 7.53
C GLY A 331 -9.29 -27.26 7.96
N PRO A 332 -8.90 -28.22 7.10
CA PRO A 332 -7.78 -29.12 7.37
C PRO A 332 -6.45 -28.36 7.50
N MET A 333 -5.53 -28.89 8.32
CA MET A 333 -4.19 -28.32 8.48
C MET A 333 -3.42 -28.27 7.14
N PRO A 334 -2.55 -27.27 6.93
CA PRO A 334 -1.65 -27.22 5.78
C PRO A 334 -0.79 -28.50 5.63
N PRO A 335 -0.51 -28.99 4.40
CA PRO A 335 0.18 -30.27 4.15
C PRO A 335 1.50 -30.44 4.88
N GLY A 336 2.33 -29.39 4.88
CA GLY A 336 3.62 -29.46 5.56
C GLY A 336 3.46 -29.57 7.07
N LEU A 337 2.42 -28.98 7.66
CA LEU A 337 2.09 -29.15 9.07
C LEU A 337 1.50 -30.54 9.36
N VAL A 338 0.77 -31.14 8.42
CA VAL A 338 0.30 -32.53 8.54
C VAL A 338 1.50 -33.49 8.56
N ASP A 339 2.47 -33.32 7.65
CA ASP A 339 3.71 -34.10 7.63
C ASP A 339 4.55 -33.87 8.90
N GLN A 340 4.77 -32.62 9.30
CA GLN A 340 5.50 -32.32 10.52
C GLN A 340 4.82 -32.91 11.76
N ARG A 341 3.49 -32.82 11.85
CA ARG A 341 2.73 -33.44 12.95
C ARG A 341 2.88 -34.97 12.92
N ALA A 342 2.81 -35.60 11.75
CA ALA A 342 3.03 -37.05 11.61
C ALA A 342 4.44 -37.46 12.04
N ARG A 343 5.46 -36.67 11.67
CA ARG A 343 6.86 -36.88 12.07
C ARG A 343 7.08 -36.69 13.57
N ILE A 344 6.46 -35.69 14.18
CA ILE A 344 6.49 -35.48 15.64
C ILE A 344 5.80 -36.64 16.34
N LYS A 345 4.60 -37.04 15.90
CA LYS A 345 3.90 -38.22 16.43
C LYS A 345 4.75 -39.48 16.32
N GLY A 346 5.35 -39.74 15.16
CA GLY A 346 6.26 -40.86 14.94
C GLY A 346 7.43 -40.85 15.93
N ALA A 347 8.09 -39.71 16.11
CA ALA A 347 9.18 -39.59 17.07
C ALA A 347 8.76 -39.82 18.54
N LEU A 348 7.54 -39.43 18.91
CA LEU A 348 6.96 -39.68 20.24
C LEU A 348 6.56 -41.16 20.45
N ILE A 349 6.13 -41.83 19.38
CA ILE A 349 5.78 -43.25 19.40
C ILE A 349 7.04 -44.13 19.46
N ASP A 350 8.02 -43.86 18.60
CA ASP A 350 9.28 -44.61 18.48
C ASP A 350 10.13 -44.56 19.76
N SER A 351 9.98 -43.51 20.55
CA SER A 351 10.68 -43.33 21.83
C SER A 351 10.01 -44.01 23.02
N GLY A 352 8.83 -44.63 22.84
CA GLY A 352 8.10 -45.32 23.91
C GLY A 352 7.43 -44.39 24.93
N GLU A 353 7.39 -43.08 24.68
CA GLU A 353 6.81 -42.07 25.57
C GLU A 353 5.28 -42.17 25.67
N SER A 354 4.65 -42.82 24.68
CA SER A 354 3.23 -43.20 24.71
C SER A 354 2.88 -44.13 25.89
N ASN A 355 3.85 -44.90 26.43
CA ASN A 355 3.60 -45.87 27.51
C ASN A 355 3.99 -45.36 28.90
N VAL A 356 4.87 -44.35 28.99
CA VAL A 356 5.40 -43.83 30.27
C VAL A 356 4.49 -42.77 30.90
N LEU A 357 3.68 -42.09 30.09
CA LEU A 357 2.74 -41.04 30.51
C LEU A 357 1.30 -41.52 30.67
N GLY A 358 1.03 -42.83 30.55
CA GLY A 358 -0.31 -43.44 30.73
C GLY A 358 -0.94 -43.26 32.12
N GLY A 359 -0.33 -42.50 33.02
CA GLY A 359 -0.93 -42.00 34.27
C GLY A 359 -1.48 -40.56 34.19
N MET A 360 -1.29 -39.85 33.07
CA MET A 360 -1.87 -38.53 32.78
C MET A 360 -2.74 -38.66 31.51
N ASP A 361 -4.00 -38.22 31.57
CA ASP A 361 -4.97 -38.25 30.46
C ASP A 361 -4.57 -37.30 29.30
N ILE A 362 -3.42 -37.53 28.64
CA ILE A 362 -2.93 -36.71 27.53
C ILE A 362 -2.63 -37.62 26.34
N SER A 363 -3.29 -37.38 25.20
CA SER A 363 -3.06 -38.14 23.98
C SER A 363 -1.72 -37.78 23.32
N VAL A 364 -1.12 -38.71 22.57
CA VAL A 364 0.03 -38.43 21.68
C VAL A 364 -0.29 -37.31 20.70
N ASP A 365 -1.56 -37.18 20.33
CA ASP A 365 -2.05 -36.14 19.44
C ASP A 365 -2.01 -34.74 20.06
N ASP A 366 -2.25 -34.64 21.37
CA ASP A 366 -2.20 -33.40 22.15
C ASP A 366 -0.75 -33.01 22.47
N MET A 367 0.10 -34.01 22.74
CA MET A 367 1.55 -33.79 22.92
C MET A 367 2.20 -33.29 21.63
N ALA A 368 1.90 -33.94 20.50
CA ALA A 368 2.36 -33.47 19.20
C ALA A 368 1.87 -32.05 18.89
N GLU A 369 0.67 -31.70 19.36
CA GLU A 369 0.13 -30.35 19.22
C GLU A 369 0.89 -29.32 20.05
N LYS A 370 1.16 -29.64 21.31
CA LYS A 370 1.94 -28.78 22.20
C LYS A 370 3.37 -28.53 21.70
N ILE A 371 4.05 -29.57 21.22
CA ILE A 371 5.40 -29.47 20.64
C ILE A 371 5.37 -28.65 19.36
N GLY A 372 4.32 -28.80 18.56
CA GLY A 372 4.04 -27.98 17.41
C GLY A 372 3.97 -26.48 17.69
N GLU A 373 3.17 -26.10 18.69
CA GLU A 373 3.07 -24.71 19.14
C GLU A 373 4.44 -24.17 19.60
N ILE A 374 5.22 -24.98 20.31
CA ILE A 374 6.58 -24.63 20.77
C ILE A 374 7.50 -24.37 19.57
N PHE A 375 7.45 -25.24 18.55
CA PHE A 375 8.26 -25.09 17.34
C PHE A 375 7.97 -23.78 16.62
N VAL A 376 6.70 -23.39 16.53
CA VAL A 376 6.27 -22.13 15.91
C VAL A 376 6.67 -20.91 16.72
N ALA A 377 6.41 -20.93 18.03
CA ALA A 377 6.75 -19.82 18.92
C ALA A 377 8.26 -19.51 18.85
N ASN A 378 9.09 -20.54 18.77
CA ASN A 378 10.54 -20.41 18.73
C ASN A 378 11.13 -20.27 17.31
N ASN A 379 10.30 -20.25 16.25
CA ASN A 379 10.78 -20.08 14.89
C ASN A 379 11.02 -18.61 14.51
N GLY A 380 10.73 -17.63 15.37
CA GLY A 380 11.18 -16.25 15.16
C GLY A 380 10.72 -15.29 16.24
N ASP A 381 11.05 -15.62 17.49
CA ASP A 381 10.55 -14.89 18.66
C ASP A 381 11.11 -13.47 18.79
N ASP A 382 10.24 -12.61 19.35
CA ASP A 382 10.41 -11.20 19.67
C ASP A 382 11.48 -11.01 20.77
N GLY A 383 12.58 -10.34 20.42
CA GLY A 383 13.20 -9.33 21.28
C GLY A 383 13.92 -9.73 22.58
N GLY A 384 14.04 -11.02 22.95
CA GLY A 384 14.55 -11.40 24.28
C GLY A 384 15.80 -12.30 24.38
N LEU A 385 16.21 -12.99 23.31
CA LEU A 385 17.23 -14.06 23.37
C LEU A 385 18.33 -13.90 22.30
N ASP A 386 19.47 -14.54 22.54
CA ASP A 386 20.59 -14.63 21.58
C ASP A 386 20.07 -15.10 20.21
N PRO A 387 20.16 -14.26 19.16
CA PRO A 387 19.55 -14.55 17.85
C PRO A 387 20.36 -15.56 17.02
N THR A 388 21.39 -16.18 17.59
CA THR A 388 22.10 -17.27 16.92
C THR A 388 21.23 -18.53 16.81
N THR A 389 21.44 -19.33 15.77
CA THR A 389 20.81 -20.66 15.63
C THR A 389 21.04 -21.53 16.87
N ALA A 390 22.16 -21.36 17.57
CA ALA A 390 22.46 -22.02 18.84
C ALA A 390 21.57 -21.53 19.99
N GLY A 391 21.31 -20.22 20.07
CA GLY A 391 20.36 -19.61 21.01
C GLY A 391 18.95 -20.16 20.82
N TYR A 392 18.43 -20.17 19.59
CA TYR A 392 17.12 -20.75 19.28
C TYR A 392 17.04 -22.24 19.64
N LEU A 393 18.07 -23.02 19.32
CA LEU A 393 18.11 -24.45 19.66
C LEU A 393 18.08 -24.69 21.17
N SER A 394 18.77 -23.86 21.95
CA SER A 394 18.75 -23.94 23.41
C SER A 394 17.38 -23.60 24.00
N SER A 395 16.68 -22.61 23.41
CA SER A 395 15.32 -22.23 23.79
C SER A 395 14.32 -23.33 23.49
N VAL A 396 14.34 -23.88 22.27
CA VAL A 396 13.46 -24.99 21.87
C VAL A 396 13.73 -26.22 22.73
N ARG A 397 15.00 -26.56 22.99
CA ARG A 397 15.36 -27.66 23.88
C ARG A 397 14.73 -27.48 25.26
N ARG A 398 14.93 -26.31 25.89
CA ARG A 398 14.38 -26.01 27.22
C ARG A 398 12.85 -26.06 27.24
N ALA A 399 12.20 -25.55 26.19
CA ALA A 399 10.75 -25.58 26.06
C ALA A 399 10.21 -27.01 25.87
N CYS A 400 10.89 -27.85 25.08
CA CYS A 400 10.56 -29.26 24.92
C CYS A 400 10.78 -30.05 26.22
N GLU A 401 11.89 -29.82 26.93
CA GLU A 401 12.17 -30.44 28.24
C GLU A 401 11.12 -30.03 29.29
N SER A 402 10.65 -28.78 29.26
CA SER A 402 9.57 -28.32 30.14
C SER A 402 8.20 -28.92 29.78
N ALA A 403 7.93 -29.15 28.49
CA ALA A 403 6.67 -29.72 28.03
C ALA A 403 6.61 -31.25 28.23
N LEU A 404 7.77 -31.91 28.17
CA LEU A 404 7.94 -33.34 28.32
C LEU A 404 9.00 -33.64 29.40
N PRO A 405 8.71 -33.43 30.69
CA PRO A 405 9.69 -33.58 31.77
C PRO A 405 10.18 -35.02 31.99
N LEU A 406 9.42 -36.01 31.48
CA LEU A 406 9.74 -37.44 31.56
C LEU A 406 10.35 -37.99 30.26
N ALA A 407 10.55 -37.15 29.24
CA ALA A 407 11.10 -37.57 27.96
C ALA A 407 12.58 -37.93 28.06
N SER A 408 13.01 -38.91 27.24
CA SER A 408 14.43 -39.26 27.16
C SER A 408 15.22 -38.17 26.42
N PRO A 409 16.50 -37.93 26.75
CA PRO A 409 17.35 -36.99 26.01
C PRO A 409 17.41 -37.29 24.50
N THR A 410 17.34 -38.58 24.13
CA THR A 410 17.31 -39.04 22.73
C THR A 410 16.02 -38.70 21.99
N SER A 411 14.88 -38.66 22.69
CA SER A 411 13.60 -38.21 22.12
C SER A 411 13.64 -36.72 21.84
N ILE A 412 14.12 -35.92 22.80
CA ILE A 412 14.29 -34.47 22.66
C ILE A 412 15.23 -34.16 21.48
N ASP A 413 16.34 -34.89 21.34
CA ASP A 413 17.25 -34.73 20.20
C ASP A 413 16.58 -35.06 18.85
N SER A 414 15.68 -36.04 18.83
CA SER A 414 14.92 -36.40 17.62
C SER A 414 13.90 -35.31 17.26
N LEU A 415 13.19 -34.76 18.26
CA LEU A 415 12.31 -33.60 18.07
C LEU A 415 13.09 -32.37 17.57
N LEU A 416 14.28 -32.10 18.13
CA LEU A 416 15.14 -31.02 17.67
C LEU A 416 15.61 -31.20 16.23
N LYS A 417 15.87 -32.44 15.77
CA LYS A 417 16.17 -32.72 14.35
C LYS A 417 14.98 -32.40 13.45
N ILE A 418 13.76 -32.76 13.87
CA ILE A 418 12.53 -32.43 13.12
C ILE A 418 12.36 -30.92 13.05
N TRP A 419 12.49 -30.21 14.17
CA TRP A 419 12.43 -28.75 14.21
C TRP A 419 13.46 -28.09 13.28
N ARG A 420 14.73 -28.53 13.33
CA ARG A 420 15.79 -28.02 12.45
C ARG A 420 15.43 -28.22 10.98
N SER A 421 14.96 -29.41 10.61
CA SER A 421 14.54 -29.73 9.24
C SER A 421 13.40 -28.83 8.78
N ALA A 422 12.38 -28.63 9.62
CA ALA A 422 11.26 -27.75 9.33
C ALA A 422 11.69 -26.28 9.20
N ARG A 423 12.53 -25.78 10.11
CA ARG A 423 13.07 -24.42 10.09
C ARG A 423 13.87 -24.15 8.82
N VAL A 424 14.76 -25.06 8.43
CA VAL A 424 15.55 -24.94 7.19
C VAL A 424 14.63 -24.86 5.97
N HIS A 425 13.57 -25.67 5.92
CA HIS A 425 12.60 -25.61 4.84
C HIS A 425 11.87 -24.25 4.77
N VAL A 426 11.41 -23.73 5.91
CA VAL A 426 10.76 -22.40 5.98
C VAL A 426 11.72 -21.29 5.55
N LEU A 427 12.97 -21.33 6.03
CA LEU A 427 14.01 -20.35 5.65
C LEU A 427 14.32 -20.43 4.15
N ASN A 428 14.35 -21.62 3.55
CA ASN A 428 14.53 -21.77 2.11
C ASN A 428 13.37 -21.13 1.33
N LEU A 429 12.11 -21.35 1.76
CA LEU A 429 10.94 -20.72 1.14
C LEU A 429 11.01 -19.19 1.24
N TYR A 430 11.36 -18.64 2.40
CA TYR A 430 11.52 -17.20 2.56
C TYR A 430 12.73 -16.64 1.80
N THR A 431 13.81 -17.41 1.66
CA THR A 431 14.97 -17.03 0.85
C THR A 431 14.57 -16.94 -0.62
N SER A 432 13.84 -17.92 -1.16
CA SER A 432 13.31 -17.87 -2.52
C SER A 432 12.32 -16.72 -2.71
N ALA A 433 11.48 -16.45 -1.70
CA ALA A 433 10.57 -15.30 -1.73
C ALA A 433 11.33 -13.97 -1.79
N ALA A 434 12.35 -13.78 -0.94
CA ALA A 434 13.15 -12.57 -0.90
C ALA A 434 13.91 -12.35 -2.22
N LYS A 435 14.57 -13.39 -2.76
CA LYS A 435 15.19 -13.34 -4.09
C LYS A 435 14.20 -12.90 -5.17
N GLY A 436 13.01 -13.50 -5.18
CA GLY A 436 11.98 -13.18 -6.16
C GLY A 436 11.46 -11.75 -6.05
N TYR A 437 11.31 -11.20 -4.84
CA TYR A 437 10.94 -9.78 -4.67
C TYR A 437 12.06 -8.84 -5.09
N PHE A 438 13.33 -9.12 -4.74
CA PHE A 438 14.45 -8.29 -5.18
C PHE A 438 14.55 -8.22 -6.70
N GLU A 439 14.43 -9.37 -7.37
CA GLU A 439 14.45 -9.45 -8.83
C GLU A 439 13.24 -8.75 -9.46
N TYR A 440 12.05 -8.91 -8.88
CA TYR A 440 10.86 -8.17 -9.28
C TYR A 440 11.09 -6.65 -9.22
N LEU A 441 11.60 -6.12 -8.10
CA LEU A 441 11.83 -4.69 -7.92
C LEU A 441 12.86 -4.17 -8.94
N ARG A 442 13.95 -4.92 -9.17
CA ARG A 442 14.99 -4.59 -10.16
C ARG A 442 14.41 -4.45 -11.56
N LEU A 443 13.58 -5.40 -11.99
CA LEU A 443 12.94 -5.40 -13.32
C LEU A 443 11.82 -4.36 -13.43
N SER A 444 11.08 -4.13 -12.35
CA SER A 444 9.98 -3.15 -12.28
C SER A 444 10.49 -1.72 -12.55
N GLN A 445 11.69 -1.37 -12.05
CA GLN A 445 12.32 -0.09 -12.38
C GLN A 445 12.71 0.01 -13.86
N ALA A 446 13.42 -0.99 -14.40
CA ALA A 446 13.85 -0.98 -15.81
C ALA A 446 12.67 -0.86 -16.81
N ALA A 447 11.51 -1.44 -16.46
CA ALA A 447 10.29 -1.32 -17.26
C ALA A 447 9.62 0.07 -17.16
N SER A 448 9.91 0.84 -16.12
CA SER A 448 9.33 2.17 -15.91
C SER A 448 10.12 3.26 -16.60
N ASP A 449 11.44 3.09 -16.75
CA ASP A 449 12.29 4.02 -17.52
C ASP A 449 11.98 3.99 -19.03
N SER A 450 11.16 3.04 -19.50
CA SER A 450 10.76 2.87 -20.90
C SER A 450 9.29 3.17 -21.21
N ASN A 451 8.43 3.35 -20.19
CA ASN A 451 7.01 3.66 -20.35
C ASN A 451 6.60 4.79 -19.39
N GLU A 452 6.22 5.94 -19.94
CA GLU A 452 5.87 7.16 -19.20
C GLU A 452 4.57 7.08 -18.35
N THR A 453 3.87 5.93 -18.32
CA THR A 453 2.64 5.78 -17.52
C THR A 453 2.65 4.48 -16.73
N ARG A 454 2.96 4.59 -15.43
CA ARG A 454 2.96 3.46 -14.49
C ARG A 454 1.53 3.19 -14.03
N SER A 455 1.13 1.92 -13.97
CA SER A 455 -0.22 1.53 -13.52
C SER A 455 -0.28 1.49 -11.99
N CYS A 456 -1.36 2.00 -11.38
CA CYS A 456 -1.60 1.94 -9.92
C CYS A 456 -1.49 0.51 -9.35
N ARG A 457 -1.76 -0.51 -10.18
CA ARG A 457 -1.61 -1.92 -9.79
C ARG A 457 -0.15 -2.32 -9.57
N ALA A 458 0.80 -1.72 -10.28
CA ALA A 458 2.23 -1.99 -10.10
C ALA A 458 2.73 -1.41 -8.77
N GLU A 459 2.33 -0.17 -8.44
CA GLU A 459 2.69 0.49 -7.17
C GLU A 459 2.21 -0.30 -5.94
N SER A 460 0.98 -0.83 -5.98
CA SER A 460 0.46 -1.70 -4.91
C SER A 460 1.30 -2.96 -4.69
N VAL A 461 1.84 -3.54 -5.76
CA VAL A 461 2.71 -4.73 -5.69
C VAL A 461 4.10 -4.35 -5.17
N ASP A 462 4.63 -3.20 -5.59
CA ASP A 462 5.89 -2.66 -5.07
C ASP A 462 5.82 -2.46 -3.54
N ILE A 463 4.77 -1.83 -3.02
CA ILE A 463 4.55 -1.65 -1.57
C ILE A 463 4.47 -3.02 -0.86
N THR A 464 3.74 -3.97 -1.45
CA THR A 464 3.60 -5.31 -0.87
C THR A 464 4.95 -6.04 -0.82
N ALA A 465 5.77 -5.91 -1.86
CA ALA A 465 7.09 -6.52 -1.95
C ALA A 465 8.04 -5.91 -0.91
N THR A 466 8.12 -4.59 -0.82
CA THR A 466 9.01 -3.89 0.11
C THR A 466 8.62 -4.13 1.57
N LEU A 467 7.33 -4.11 1.93
CA LEU A 467 6.87 -4.45 3.28
C LEU A 467 7.14 -5.91 3.66
N ARG A 468 6.98 -6.86 2.73
CA ARG A 468 7.30 -8.27 2.98
C ARG A 468 8.80 -8.48 3.16
N LEU A 469 9.62 -7.84 2.34
CA LEU A 469 11.08 -7.86 2.49
C LEU A 469 11.51 -7.25 3.83
N LEU A 470 10.97 -6.09 4.22
CA LEU A 470 11.24 -5.49 5.53
C LEU A 470 10.84 -6.41 6.68
N ARG A 471 9.68 -7.09 6.59
CA ARG A 471 9.26 -8.05 7.60
C ARG A 471 10.19 -9.26 7.68
N LEU A 472 10.69 -9.76 6.55
CA LEU A 472 11.67 -10.85 6.52
C LEU A 472 13.01 -10.41 7.11
N LEU A 473 13.46 -9.20 6.81
CA LEU A 473 14.67 -8.62 7.39
C LEU A 473 14.57 -8.48 8.92
N VAL A 474 13.45 -7.95 9.41
CA VAL A 474 13.23 -7.74 10.86
C VAL A 474 13.17 -9.08 11.62
N LYS A 475 12.53 -10.11 11.03
CA LYS A 475 12.30 -11.38 11.71
C LYS A 475 13.43 -12.42 11.53
N TYR A 476 14.10 -12.40 10.36
CA TYR A 476 15.06 -13.44 9.92
C TYR A 476 16.38 -12.83 9.43
N GLY A 477 16.69 -11.58 9.79
CA GLY A 477 17.83 -10.84 9.27
C GLY A 477 19.18 -11.52 9.50
N ASP A 478 19.36 -12.17 10.64
CA ASP A 478 20.60 -12.89 10.96
C ASP A 478 20.74 -14.20 10.16
N ASP A 479 19.66 -14.97 9.99
CA ASP A 479 19.68 -16.20 9.16
C ASP A 479 19.93 -15.89 7.67
N MET A 480 19.52 -14.69 7.21
CA MET A 480 19.57 -14.27 5.80
C MET A 480 20.53 -13.10 5.54
N GLN A 481 21.52 -12.90 6.41
CA GLN A 481 22.39 -11.72 6.35
C GLN A 481 23.11 -11.57 5.00
N ALA A 482 23.67 -12.65 4.47
CA ALA A 482 24.37 -12.64 3.17
C ALA A 482 23.43 -12.19 2.04
N LEU A 483 22.20 -12.73 2.02
CA LEU A 483 21.19 -12.39 1.02
C LEU A 483 20.84 -10.90 1.06
N PHE A 484 20.49 -10.37 2.24
CA PHE A 484 20.07 -8.97 2.33
C PHE A 484 21.22 -7.99 2.15
N SER A 485 22.42 -8.31 2.66
CA SER A 485 23.59 -7.43 2.50
C SER A 485 23.98 -7.22 1.04
N GLU A 486 23.92 -8.26 0.20
CA GLU A 486 24.18 -8.17 -1.24
C GLU A 486 23.04 -7.44 -1.97
N ASN A 487 21.79 -7.86 -1.74
CA ASN A 487 20.65 -7.37 -2.52
C ASN A 487 20.19 -5.96 -2.13
N LEU A 488 20.32 -5.55 -0.86
CA LEU A 488 19.95 -4.18 -0.44
C LEU A 488 20.97 -3.13 -0.91
N GLN A 489 22.18 -3.51 -1.28
CA GLN A 489 23.16 -2.57 -1.87
C GLN A 489 22.81 -2.23 -3.32
N THR A 490 22.23 -3.18 -4.05
CA THR A 490 21.93 -3.05 -5.49
C THR A 490 20.46 -2.74 -5.78
N THR A 491 19.57 -2.92 -4.80
CA THR A 491 18.12 -2.69 -4.97
C THR A 491 17.82 -1.25 -5.41
N PRO A 492 16.82 -1.03 -6.28
CA PRO A 492 16.36 0.31 -6.63
C PRO A 492 15.84 1.08 -5.41
N THR A 493 16.05 2.39 -5.31
CA THR A 493 15.59 3.18 -4.14
C THR A 493 14.12 3.61 -4.24
N ARG A 494 13.61 3.86 -5.45
CA ARG A 494 12.25 4.37 -5.70
C ARG A 494 11.12 3.57 -5.01
N PRO A 495 11.06 2.22 -5.10
CA PRO A 495 9.98 1.45 -4.45
C PRO A 495 9.96 1.53 -2.92
N TRP A 496 11.08 1.93 -2.30
CA TRP A 496 11.20 2.01 -0.84
C TRP A 496 10.77 3.36 -0.27
N ARG A 497 10.60 4.38 -1.12
CA ARG A 497 10.19 5.74 -0.70
C ARG A 497 8.83 5.74 -0.01
N SER A 498 7.87 4.95 -0.51
CA SER A 498 6.52 4.86 0.07
C SER A 498 6.48 4.20 1.44
N ILE A 499 7.56 3.54 1.87
CA ILE A 499 7.64 2.87 3.17
C ILE A 499 8.72 3.45 4.10
N VAL A 500 9.19 4.67 3.81
CA VAL A 500 10.19 5.38 4.63
C VAL A 500 9.80 5.45 6.11
N PRO A 501 8.56 5.79 6.51
CA PRO A 501 8.17 5.79 7.92
C PRO A 501 8.37 4.42 8.60
N GLN A 502 8.07 3.32 7.89
CA GLN A 502 8.24 1.96 8.38
C GLN A 502 9.73 1.57 8.50
N LEU A 503 10.60 2.13 7.66
CA LEU A 503 12.05 1.95 7.78
C LEU A 503 12.60 2.66 9.03
N PHE A 504 12.21 3.93 9.27
CA PHE A 504 12.63 4.69 10.45
C PHE A 504 12.20 4.01 11.76
N ALA A 505 10.99 3.45 11.80
CA ALA A 505 10.51 2.69 12.94
C ALA A 505 11.38 1.45 13.29
N ARG A 506 12.29 1.02 12.41
CA ARG A 506 13.19 -0.13 12.61
C ARG A 506 14.65 0.25 12.87
N LEU A 507 14.98 1.54 12.95
CA LEU A 507 16.31 1.99 13.37
C LEU A 507 16.61 1.66 14.84
N GLY A 508 15.60 1.41 15.67
CA GLY A 508 15.75 0.96 17.06
C GLY A 508 15.74 -0.56 17.27
N HIS A 509 15.89 -1.36 16.20
CA HIS A 509 15.79 -2.83 16.30
C HIS A 509 16.89 -3.44 17.18
N ALA A 510 16.61 -4.55 17.88
CA ALA A 510 17.58 -5.19 18.79
C ALA A 510 18.85 -5.68 18.07
N GLN A 511 18.71 -6.24 16.86
CA GLN A 511 19.83 -6.78 16.07
C GLN A 511 20.63 -5.66 15.36
N PRO A 512 21.96 -5.55 15.57
CA PRO A 512 22.80 -4.55 14.91
C PRO A 512 22.89 -4.72 13.39
N SER A 513 22.88 -5.96 12.90
CA SER A 513 22.91 -6.30 11.47
C SER A 513 21.73 -5.65 10.73
N VAL A 514 20.52 -5.79 11.28
CA VAL A 514 19.29 -5.20 10.76
C VAL A 514 19.35 -3.68 10.79
N ARG A 515 19.77 -3.07 11.91
CA ARG A 515 19.91 -1.61 12.01
C ARG A 515 20.83 -1.03 10.95
N GLN A 516 22.00 -1.66 10.74
CA GLN A 516 22.97 -1.23 9.73
C GLN A 516 22.42 -1.33 8.30
N GLN A 517 21.71 -2.41 7.97
CA GLN A 517 21.12 -2.58 6.64
C GLN A 517 20.01 -1.57 6.36
N VAL A 518 19.13 -1.32 7.35
CA VAL A 518 18.08 -0.30 7.25
C VAL A 518 18.70 1.09 7.12
N GLN A 519 19.70 1.42 7.95
CA GLN A 519 20.41 2.69 7.87
C GLN A 519 21.08 2.89 6.51
N ALA A 520 21.75 1.88 5.97
CA ALA A 520 22.39 1.94 4.65
C ALA A 520 21.36 2.18 3.54
N LEU A 521 20.20 1.52 3.60
CA LEU A 521 19.11 1.74 2.66
C LEU A 521 18.55 3.16 2.74
N ILE A 522 18.26 3.67 3.94
CA ILE A 522 17.78 5.05 4.14
C ILE A 522 18.82 6.06 3.64
N THR A 523 20.11 5.80 3.88
CA THR A 523 21.20 6.62 3.35
C THR A 523 21.14 6.68 1.83
N ARG A 524 21.03 5.53 1.15
CA ARG A 524 20.88 5.49 -0.33
C ARG A 524 19.62 6.20 -0.83
N ILE A 525 18.51 6.10 -0.09
CA ILE A 525 17.29 6.84 -0.41
C ILE A 525 17.58 8.34 -0.32
N GLY A 526 18.17 8.81 0.79
CA GLY A 526 18.57 10.20 1.00
C GLY A 526 19.58 10.71 -0.02
N ASP A 527 20.45 9.84 -0.52
CA ASP A 527 21.39 10.14 -1.60
C ASP A 527 20.68 10.46 -2.92
N SER A 528 19.60 9.72 -3.22
CA SER A 528 18.79 9.91 -4.43
C SER A 528 17.69 10.95 -4.27
N SER A 529 17.19 11.14 -3.05
CA SER A 529 15.95 11.82 -2.71
C SER A 529 16.03 12.39 -1.27
N PRO A 530 16.77 13.50 -1.05
CA PRO A 530 16.96 14.03 0.31
C PRO A 530 15.65 14.46 0.98
N HIS A 531 14.69 14.95 0.20
CA HIS A 531 13.39 15.46 0.67
C HIS A 531 12.52 14.38 1.35
N ASP A 532 12.67 13.11 0.98
CA ASP A 532 11.86 12.00 1.52
C ASP A 532 12.27 11.64 2.96
N VAL A 533 13.53 11.91 3.31
CA VAL A 533 14.14 11.46 4.57
C VAL A 533 14.49 12.60 5.52
N VAL A 534 14.56 13.84 5.03
CA VAL A 534 15.03 15.01 5.81
C VAL A 534 14.15 15.26 7.05
N TYR A 535 12.82 15.21 6.90
CA TYR A 535 11.89 15.43 8.01
C TYR A 535 11.99 14.32 9.07
N PRO A 536 11.81 13.02 8.74
CA PRO A 536 11.96 11.95 9.73
C PRO A 536 13.33 11.92 10.41
N THR A 537 14.41 12.23 9.68
CA THR A 537 15.78 12.24 10.25
C THR A 537 15.95 13.35 11.28
N ILE A 538 15.49 14.56 10.98
CA ILE A 538 15.62 15.70 11.88
C ILE A 538 14.75 15.52 13.13
N VAL A 539 13.47 15.18 12.93
CA VAL A 539 12.52 15.00 14.03
C VAL A 539 12.95 13.84 14.93
N GLY A 540 13.30 12.69 14.34
CA GLY A 540 13.76 11.54 15.10
C GLY A 540 15.06 11.80 15.87
N PHE A 541 15.97 12.62 15.32
CA PHE A 541 17.19 13.03 16.03
C PHE A 541 16.86 13.93 17.22
N GLU A 542 15.98 14.93 17.06
CA GLU A 542 15.57 15.82 18.16
C GLU A 542 14.88 15.05 19.32
N GLU A 543 14.11 14.00 19.00
CA GLU A 543 13.50 13.11 20.00
C GLU A 543 14.51 12.17 20.68
N ASN A 544 15.49 11.63 19.93
CA ASN A 544 16.43 10.62 20.43
C ASN A 544 17.88 10.90 19.99
N ASN A 545 18.47 11.94 20.59
CA ASN A 545 19.85 12.40 20.34
C ASN A 545 20.94 11.33 20.62
N SER A 546 20.61 10.21 21.27
CA SER A 546 21.55 9.14 21.62
C SER A 546 21.67 8.06 20.54
N SER A 547 20.81 8.06 19.50
CA SER A 547 20.87 7.05 18.44
C SER A 547 22.07 7.28 17.50
N ARG A 548 22.98 6.29 17.45
CA ARG A 548 24.15 6.32 16.56
C ARG A 548 23.73 6.29 15.08
N GLU A 549 22.71 5.52 14.76
CA GLU A 549 22.20 5.34 13.40
C GLU A 549 21.60 6.65 12.87
N LEU A 550 20.80 7.35 13.67
CA LEU A 550 20.24 8.67 13.30
C LEU A 550 21.32 9.75 13.18
N SER A 551 22.32 9.74 14.07
CA SER A 551 23.47 10.65 13.95
C SER A 551 24.20 10.44 12.62
N GLY A 552 24.48 9.19 12.25
CA GLY A 552 25.14 8.87 10.98
C GLY A 552 24.32 9.29 9.75
N LEU A 553 22.98 9.14 9.80
CA LEU A 553 22.09 9.62 8.74
C LEU A 553 22.12 11.14 8.62
N LEU A 554 22.01 11.85 9.74
CA LEU A 554 22.04 13.31 9.77
C LEU A 554 23.38 13.87 9.30
N GLU A 555 24.49 13.25 9.68
CA GLU A 555 25.84 13.62 9.21
C GLU A 555 25.97 13.46 7.69
N ASN A 556 25.45 12.36 7.12
CA ASN A 556 25.46 12.15 5.67
C ASN A 556 24.60 13.21 4.94
N LEU A 557 23.39 13.47 5.43
CA LEU A 557 22.52 14.51 4.86
C LEU A 557 23.17 15.89 4.96
N LYS A 558 23.81 16.23 6.08
CA LYS A 558 24.55 17.49 6.25
C LYS A 558 25.74 17.60 5.29
N ALA A 559 26.42 16.49 5.01
CA ALA A 559 27.53 16.48 4.05
C ALA A 559 27.07 16.74 2.61
N LYS A 560 25.85 16.32 2.24
CA LYS A 560 25.32 16.46 0.87
C LYS A 560 24.48 17.72 0.66
N CYS A 561 23.61 18.06 1.61
CA CYS A 561 22.64 19.15 1.50
C CYS A 561 22.58 19.99 2.79
N PRO A 562 23.70 20.66 3.17
CA PRO A 562 23.80 21.38 4.45
C PRO A 562 22.76 22.49 4.60
N GLU A 563 22.51 23.26 3.53
CA GLU A 563 21.55 24.37 3.53
C GLU A 563 20.11 23.89 3.71
N LEU A 564 19.73 22.80 3.04
CA LEU A 564 18.42 22.19 3.20
C LEU A 564 18.23 21.71 4.64
N VAL A 565 19.19 20.95 5.18
CA VAL A 565 19.11 20.44 6.56
C VAL A 565 19.00 21.59 7.55
N SER A 566 19.82 22.62 7.45
CA SER A 566 19.79 23.78 8.35
C SER A 566 18.45 24.54 8.27
N SER A 567 17.93 24.73 7.06
CA SER A 567 16.65 25.40 6.80
C SER A 567 15.47 24.61 7.38
N VAL A 568 15.44 23.29 7.17
CA VAL A 568 14.40 22.41 7.73
C VAL A 568 14.52 22.34 9.25
N GLN A 569 15.71 22.17 9.82
CA GLN A 569 15.93 22.15 11.28
C GLN A 569 15.40 23.43 11.94
N ARG A 570 15.74 24.59 11.36
CA ARG A 570 15.26 25.87 11.88
C ARG A 570 13.75 26.00 11.73
N MET A 571 13.19 25.57 10.60
CA MET A 571 11.74 25.61 10.37
C MET A 571 10.98 24.71 11.35
N VAL A 572 11.40 23.47 11.55
CA VAL A 572 10.78 22.51 12.48
C VAL A 572 10.75 23.07 13.90
N ARG A 573 11.88 23.62 14.37
CA ARG A 573 11.95 24.28 15.69
C ARG A 573 10.97 25.45 15.81
N GLU A 574 10.89 26.30 14.79
CA GLU A 574 9.97 27.45 14.79
C GLU A 574 8.50 27.02 14.73
N LEU A 575 8.17 25.97 13.98
CA LEU A 575 6.83 25.40 13.92
C LEU A 575 6.44 24.76 15.27
N ALA A 576 7.35 24.03 15.92
CA ALA A 576 7.15 23.47 17.25
C ALA A 576 6.88 24.56 18.30
N ARG A 577 7.65 25.66 18.27
CA ARG A 577 7.43 26.84 19.14
C ARG A 577 6.12 27.56 18.82
N CYS A 578 5.72 27.63 17.56
CA CYS A 578 4.42 28.18 17.18
C CYS A 578 3.27 27.28 17.64
N ALA A 579 3.45 25.95 17.66
CA ALA A 579 2.42 24.99 18.08
C ALA A 579 2.06 25.14 19.57
N VAL A 580 3.05 25.35 20.45
CA VAL A 580 2.85 25.57 21.89
C VAL A 580 3.46 26.91 22.30
N LEU A 581 2.61 27.92 22.49
CA LEU A 581 3.06 29.26 22.92
C LEU A 581 3.31 29.28 24.43
N LYS A 582 4.08 30.26 24.92
CA LYS A 582 4.40 30.38 26.35
C LYS A 582 3.15 30.54 27.24
N GLU A 583 2.10 31.21 26.77
CA GLU A 583 0.83 31.27 27.51
C GLU A 583 0.07 29.94 27.56
N ASP A 584 0.18 29.11 26.51
CA ASP A 584 -0.41 27.76 26.47
C ASP A 584 0.34 26.84 27.43
N ASP A 585 1.67 27.00 27.48
CA ASP A 585 2.54 26.20 28.32
C ASP A 585 2.28 26.47 29.80
N LEU A 586 2.45 27.73 30.21
CA LEU A 586 2.28 28.20 31.58
C LEU A 586 0.87 27.94 32.12
N LEU A 587 -0.18 28.15 31.31
CA LEU A 587 -1.56 27.93 31.77
C LEU A 587 -1.81 26.45 32.08
N CYS A 588 -1.32 25.53 31.26
CA CYS A 588 -1.50 24.10 31.51
C CYS A 588 -0.70 23.64 32.73
N GLU A 589 0.56 24.06 32.86
CA GLU A 589 1.34 23.71 34.06
C GLU A 589 0.72 24.29 35.34
N LEU A 590 0.18 25.52 35.29
CA LEU A 590 -0.55 26.10 36.42
C LEU A 590 -1.85 25.36 36.75
N GLN A 591 -2.52 24.77 35.76
CA GLN A 591 -3.70 23.94 35.99
C GLN A 591 -3.33 22.67 36.77
N GLU A 592 -2.19 22.04 36.44
CA GLU A 592 -1.67 20.89 37.19
C GLU A 592 -1.31 21.28 38.64
N VAL A 593 -0.59 22.38 38.83
CA VAL A 593 -0.29 22.90 40.18
C VAL A 593 -1.57 23.22 40.94
N SER A 594 -2.58 23.78 40.29
CA SER A 594 -3.87 24.08 40.91
C SER A 594 -4.56 22.82 41.46
N GLN A 595 -4.35 21.64 40.86
CA GLN A 595 -4.90 20.37 41.39
C GLN A 595 -4.20 19.96 42.70
N ILE A 596 -2.87 20.12 42.75
CA ILE A 596 -2.06 19.88 43.96
C ILE A 596 -2.49 20.84 45.06
N VAL A 597 -2.59 22.14 44.74
CA VAL A 597 -3.00 23.18 45.70
C VAL A 597 -4.42 22.94 46.19
N SER A 598 -5.37 22.58 45.33
CA SER A 598 -6.75 22.30 45.75
C SER A 598 -6.83 21.17 46.78
N SER A 599 -6.01 20.13 46.60
CA SER A 599 -5.87 19.03 47.56
C SER A 599 -5.25 19.49 48.88
N GLY A 600 -4.18 20.29 48.81
CA GLY A 600 -3.55 20.87 49.99
C GLY A 600 -4.47 21.83 50.76
N LEU A 601 -5.25 22.65 50.07
CA LEU A 601 -6.22 23.58 50.66
C LEU A 601 -7.33 22.84 51.42
N ARG A 602 -7.75 21.67 50.95
CA ARG A 602 -8.70 20.82 51.69
C ARG A 602 -8.12 20.38 53.04
N LEU A 603 -6.89 19.85 53.05
CA LEU A 603 -6.21 19.43 54.28
C LEU A 603 -5.96 20.61 55.23
N MET A 604 -5.57 21.77 54.71
CA MET A 604 -5.38 22.97 55.53
C MET A 604 -6.69 23.46 56.16
N ARG A 605 -7.83 23.35 55.48
CA ARG A 605 -9.14 23.72 56.06
C ARG A 605 -9.51 22.83 57.24
N GLU A 606 -9.26 21.53 57.12
CA GLU A 606 -9.47 20.55 58.20
C GLU A 606 -8.56 20.87 59.41
N GLU A 607 -7.29 21.19 59.15
CA GLU A 607 -6.32 21.53 60.20
C GLU A 607 -6.64 22.86 60.90
N VAL A 608 -7.06 23.89 60.14
CA VAL A 608 -7.51 25.17 60.70
C VAL A 608 -8.72 24.98 61.61
N ALA A 609 -9.68 24.14 61.22
CA ALA A 609 -10.84 23.83 62.07
C ALA A 609 -10.42 23.09 63.36
N ARG A 610 -9.50 22.12 63.24
CA ARG A 610 -8.97 21.36 64.39
C ARG A 610 -8.23 22.25 65.39
N VAL A 611 -7.34 23.12 64.91
CA VAL A 611 -6.55 24.02 65.77
C VAL A 611 -7.41 25.10 66.42
N ARG A 612 -8.41 25.65 65.69
CA ARG A 612 -9.38 26.60 66.26
C ARG A 612 -10.27 25.99 67.34
N GLY A 613 -10.64 24.71 67.20
CA GLY A 613 -11.46 23.99 68.19
C GLY A 613 -10.72 23.68 69.50
N ASN A 614 -9.41 23.89 69.58
CA ASN A 614 -8.62 23.55 70.77
C ASN A 614 -8.54 24.72 71.76
N ALA A 615 -9.21 24.59 72.91
CA ALA A 615 -9.29 25.62 73.95
C ALA A 615 -8.00 25.80 74.77
N THR A 616 -7.06 24.86 74.75
CA THR A 616 -5.87 24.89 75.63
C THR A 616 -4.63 25.54 75.01
N LEU A 617 -4.62 25.75 73.70
CA LEU A 617 -3.48 26.36 72.98
C LEU A 617 -3.55 27.89 72.98
N ALA A 618 -2.42 28.54 73.29
CA ALA A 618 -2.27 29.98 73.12
C ALA A 618 -2.29 30.36 71.63
N GLU A 619 -2.75 31.57 71.33
CA GLU A 619 -2.92 32.03 69.94
C GLU A 619 -1.61 32.05 69.14
N GLN A 620 -0.49 32.35 69.80
CA GLN A 620 0.85 32.33 69.18
C GLN A 620 1.26 30.92 68.73
N ASP A 621 0.98 29.89 69.56
CA ASP A 621 1.29 28.50 69.24
C ASP A 621 0.38 27.97 68.13
N ARG A 622 -0.90 28.40 68.10
CA ARG A 622 -1.83 28.07 67.01
C ARG A 622 -1.32 28.56 65.66
N VAL A 623 -0.89 29.81 65.58
CA VAL A 623 -0.34 30.40 64.35
C VAL A 623 0.95 29.69 63.93
N ARG A 624 1.84 29.36 64.88
CA ARG A 624 3.08 28.62 64.61
C ARG A 624 2.80 27.23 64.03
N ILE A 625 1.92 26.45 64.67
CA ILE A 625 1.53 25.11 64.22
C ILE A 625 0.92 25.18 62.82
N LEU A 626 0.00 26.13 62.59
CA LEU A 626 -0.65 26.27 61.28
C LEU A 626 0.33 26.69 60.18
N ARG A 627 1.34 27.51 60.49
CA ARG A 627 2.39 27.89 59.54
C ARG A 627 3.28 26.69 59.18
N GLU A 628 3.79 25.97 60.17
CA GLU A 628 4.61 24.77 59.95
C GLU A 628 3.83 23.71 59.15
N LYS A 629 2.52 23.56 59.43
CA LYS A 629 1.62 22.66 58.68
C LYS A 629 1.37 23.14 57.25
N TYR A 630 1.17 24.45 57.04
CA TYR A 630 1.02 25.02 55.70
C TYR A 630 2.26 24.75 54.85
N ASP A 631 3.45 25.04 55.39
CA ASP A 631 4.72 24.84 54.70
C ASP A 631 4.93 23.36 54.33
N ALA A 632 4.57 22.44 55.23
CA ALA A 632 4.66 21.00 54.97
C ALA A 632 3.65 20.52 53.90
N ILE A 633 2.39 20.94 54.00
CA ILE A 633 1.31 20.51 53.08
C ILE A 633 1.49 21.12 51.68
N MET A 634 1.93 22.38 51.61
CA MET A 634 2.09 23.11 50.35
C MET A 634 3.47 22.91 49.71
N LYS A 635 4.40 22.20 50.36
CA LYS A 635 5.77 21.98 49.84
C LYS A 635 5.83 21.43 48.40
N PRO A 636 4.98 20.45 48.00
CA PRO A 636 4.98 19.96 46.63
C PRO A 636 4.57 21.03 45.61
N ALA A 637 3.58 21.87 45.96
CA ALA A 637 3.14 22.97 45.11
C ALA A 637 4.18 24.08 45.03
N ASP A 638 4.83 24.43 46.14
CA ASP A 638 5.94 25.40 46.18
C ASP A 638 7.09 24.96 45.26
N LEU A 639 7.48 23.68 45.33
CA LEU A 639 8.53 23.12 44.47
C LEU A 639 8.13 23.18 42.99
N ALA A 640 6.87 22.88 42.67
CA ALA A 640 6.36 22.98 41.31
C ALA A 640 6.38 24.43 40.80
N LEU A 641 5.85 25.38 41.57
CA LEU A 641 5.89 26.81 41.24
C LEU A 641 7.34 27.33 41.08
N ASP A 642 8.28 26.82 41.87
CA ASP A 642 9.69 27.17 41.72
C ASP A 642 10.29 26.69 40.40
N ARG A 643 9.89 25.49 39.93
CA ARG A 643 10.28 25.00 38.59
C ARG A 643 9.70 25.90 37.50
N LEU A 644 8.41 26.24 37.60
CA LEU A 644 7.73 27.15 36.67
C LEU A 644 8.40 28.52 36.63
N ARG A 645 8.76 29.06 37.80
CA ARG A 645 9.44 30.36 37.88
C ARG A 645 10.79 30.35 37.18
N ARG A 646 11.55 29.25 37.23
CA ARG A 646 12.81 29.13 36.50
C ARG A 646 12.58 29.02 34.99
N ALA A 647 11.61 28.21 34.57
CA ALA A 647 11.25 28.07 33.16
C ALA A 647 10.77 29.40 32.57
N PHE A 648 9.94 30.13 33.31
CA PHE A 648 9.37 31.42 32.90
C PHE A 648 10.36 32.59 32.96
N ALA A 649 11.54 32.40 33.57
CA ALA A 649 12.64 33.36 33.54
C ALA A 649 13.52 33.22 32.28
N ALA A 650 13.24 32.25 31.40
CA ALA A 650 13.94 32.11 30.14
C ALA A 650 13.76 33.34 29.24
N PRO A 651 14.79 33.72 28.45
CA PRO A 651 14.73 34.89 27.59
C PRO A 651 13.59 34.80 26.55
N ALA A 652 13.09 35.95 26.11
CA ALA A 652 12.12 36.02 25.02
C ALA A 652 12.79 35.69 23.68
N GLU A 653 12.21 34.78 22.92
CA GLU A 653 12.75 34.39 21.59
C GLU A 653 12.09 35.17 20.45
N CYS A 654 10.86 35.68 20.66
CA CYS A 654 10.14 36.51 19.70
C CYS A 654 9.47 37.73 20.34
N ASP A 655 8.89 38.59 19.52
CA ASP A 655 8.20 39.80 19.98
C ASP A 655 6.92 39.48 20.77
N HIS A 656 6.20 38.41 20.39
CA HIS A 656 5.05 37.92 21.15
C HIS A 656 5.45 37.47 22.56
N ASP A 657 6.55 36.72 22.70
CA ASP A 657 7.09 36.33 24.00
C ASP A 657 7.47 37.55 24.85
N ARG A 658 8.10 38.56 24.24
CA ARG A 658 8.51 39.77 24.94
C ARG A 658 7.30 40.53 25.46
N ALA A 659 6.25 40.67 24.65
CA ALA A 659 5.00 41.29 25.05
C ALA A 659 4.30 40.48 26.16
N PHE A 660 4.29 39.15 26.05
CA PHE A 660 3.72 38.25 27.05
C PHE A 660 4.43 38.38 28.41
N LEU A 661 5.77 38.34 28.43
CA LEU A 661 6.56 38.51 29.64
C LEU A 661 6.34 39.90 30.26
N ALA A 662 6.35 40.96 29.46
CA ALA A 662 6.09 42.32 29.95
C ALA A 662 4.72 42.44 30.63
N GLN A 663 3.72 41.70 30.16
CA GLN A 663 2.36 41.76 30.68
C GLN A 663 2.14 40.90 31.94
N HIS A 664 2.66 39.67 31.99
CA HIS A 664 2.30 38.70 33.04
C HIS A 664 3.41 38.37 34.02
N HIS A 665 4.67 38.71 33.72
CA HIS A 665 5.81 38.25 34.51
C HIS A 665 5.79 38.78 35.94
N GLY A 666 5.55 40.09 36.13
CA GLY A 666 5.47 40.71 37.44
C GLY A 666 4.36 40.10 38.31
N ALA A 667 3.14 40.03 37.77
CA ALA A 667 1.99 39.48 38.48
C ALA A 667 2.17 38.02 38.89
N PHE A 668 2.82 37.21 38.04
CA PHE A 668 3.14 35.82 38.38
C PHE A 668 4.16 35.72 39.52
N LEU A 669 5.23 36.52 39.51
CA LEU A 669 6.22 36.54 40.59
C LEU A 669 5.62 37.00 41.91
N GLU A 670 4.75 38.01 41.88
CA GLU A 670 4.01 38.46 43.06
C GLU A 670 3.08 37.37 43.59
N ALA A 671 2.36 36.66 42.71
CA ALA A 671 1.52 35.54 43.09
C ALA A 671 2.32 34.38 43.73
N CYS A 672 3.51 34.07 43.20
CA CYS A 672 4.41 33.08 43.83
C CYS A 672 4.87 33.52 45.22
N ARG A 673 5.17 34.81 45.41
CA ARG A 673 5.56 35.36 46.73
C ARG A 673 4.41 35.29 47.72
N ALA A 674 3.21 35.72 47.32
CA ALA A 674 2.01 35.67 48.14
C ALA A 674 1.62 34.24 48.55
N PHE A 675 1.87 33.26 47.67
CA PHE A 675 1.64 31.84 48.00
C PHE A 675 2.65 31.30 49.02
N ARG A 676 3.93 31.69 48.93
CA ARG A 676 4.97 31.26 49.90
C ARG A 676 4.82 31.88 51.27
N ALA A 677 4.35 33.13 51.33
CA ALA A 677 4.21 33.89 52.55
C ALA A 677 2.77 34.44 52.64
N PRO A 678 1.78 33.62 53.02
CA PRO A 678 0.40 34.06 53.11
C PRO A 678 0.21 35.08 54.26
N ASP A 679 -0.56 36.14 53.99
CA ASP A 679 -0.89 37.18 54.98
C ASP A 679 -1.61 36.63 56.22
N SER A 680 -2.37 35.55 56.04
CA SER A 680 -3.11 34.88 57.11
C SER A 680 -3.16 33.37 56.89
N VAL A 681 -2.63 32.61 57.86
CA VAL A 681 -2.68 31.14 57.90
C VAL A 681 -4.09 30.59 58.17
N TYR A 682 -5.00 31.46 58.62
CA TYR A 682 -6.40 31.12 58.88
C TYR A 682 -7.29 31.14 57.62
N SER A 683 -6.80 31.75 56.54
CA SER A 683 -7.51 31.86 55.26
C SER A 683 -6.62 31.33 54.12
N PRO A 684 -6.38 30.00 54.08
CA PRO A 684 -5.44 29.41 53.13
C PRO A 684 -5.88 29.61 51.67
N ASP A 685 -7.18 29.73 51.40
CA ASP A 685 -7.71 30.00 50.05
C ASP A 685 -7.27 31.35 49.48
N ALA A 686 -7.10 32.37 50.34
CA ALA A 686 -6.69 33.71 49.92
C ALA A 686 -5.26 33.73 49.36
N ALA A 687 -4.40 32.81 49.83
CA ALA A 687 -3.02 32.68 49.36
C ALA A 687 -2.91 32.28 47.87
N TRP A 688 -3.96 31.65 47.31
CA TRP A 688 -3.99 31.21 45.91
C TRP A 688 -4.75 32.17 44.99
N GLU A 689 -5.51 33.14 45.52
CA GLU A 689 -6.29 34.08 44.71
C GLU A 689 -5.44 34.90 43.71
N PRO A 690 -4.25 35.41 44.07
CA PRO A 690 -3.37 36.08 43.11
C PRO A 690 -3.03 35.16 41.93
N MET A 691 -2.79 33.87 42.17
CA MET A 691 -2.50 32.92 41.10
C MET A 691 -3.74 32.61 40.25
N ARG A 692 -4.93 32.49 40.87
CA ARG A 692 -6.20 32.38 40.13
C ARG A 692 -6.43 33.58 39.22
N ALA A 693 -6.04 34.79 39.65
CA ALA A 693 -6.13 35.99 38.82
C ALA A 693 -5.20 35.91 37.60
N VAL A 694 -3.97 35.45 37.76
CA VAL A 694 -3.03 35.18 36.67
C VAL A 694 -3.61 34.14 35.70
N MET A 695 -4.09 32.99 36.20
CA MET A 695 -4.71 31.95 35.36
C MET A 695 -5.94 32.47 34.59
N ARG A 696 -6.76 33.33 35.19
CA ARG A 696 -7.90 33.99 34.51
C ARG A 696 -7.44 34.93 33.40
N ALA A 697 -6.36 35.69 33.62
CA ALA A 697 -5.78 36.56 32.61
C ALA A 697 -5.22 35.76 31.42
N LEU A 698 -4.46 34.70 31.70
CA LEU A 698 -3.94 33.77 30.69
C LEU A 698 -5.07 33.11 29.89
N GLY A 699 -6.12 32.65 30.58
CA GLY A 699 -7.29 32.03 29.93
C GLY A 699 -8.03 32.95 28.95
N ARG A 700 -8.02 34.27 29.17
CA ARG A 700 -8.57 35.25 28.22
C ARG A 700 -7.65 35.43 27.01
N GLN A 701 -6.34 35.46 27.21
CA GLN A 701 -5.35 35.61 26.14
C GLN A 701 -5.36 34.41 25.19
N VAL A 702 -5.46 33.20 25.73
CA VAL A 702 -5.48 31.95 24.93
C VAL A 702 -6.78 31.80 24.10
N ARG A 703 -7.84 32.57 24.39
CA ARG A 703 -9.09 32.58 23.62
C ARG A 703 -9.09 33.55 22.43
N ARG A 704 -7.95 34.18 22.11
CA ARG A 704 -7.83 35.01 20.90
C ARG A 704 -8.06 34.15 19.65
N GLY A 705 -8.82 34.66 18.67
CA GLY A 705 -9.16 33.91 17.46
C GLY A 705 -8.05 33.87 16.40
N SER A 706 -7.12 34.82 16.41
CA SER A 706 -6.01 34.85 15.45
C SER A 706 -4.77 35.56 15.98
N LEU A 707 -3.62 35.20 15.43
CA LEU A 707 -2.31 35.80 15.68
C LEU A 707 -1.65 36.19 14.35
N THR A 708 -0.66 37.09 14.44
CA THR A 708 0.17 37.48 13.30
C THR A 708 1.47 36.67 13.33
N LEU A 709 1.78 35.99 12.23
CA LEU A 709 2.95 35.10 12.14
C LEU A 709 4.25 35.84 12.44
N SER A 710 4.43 37.07 11.97
CA SER A 710 5.64 37.86 12.21
C SER A 710 5.94 38.11 13.70
N HIS A 711 4.91 38.21 14.55
CA HIS A 711 5.09 38.41 15.98
C HIS A 711 5.46 37.10 16.71
N ILE A 712 4.90 35.98 16.25
CA ILE A 712 5.17 34.67 16.87
C ILE A 712 6.44 34.04 16.32
N SER A 713 6.73 34.13 15.02
CA SER A 713 7.95 33.68 14.34
C SER A 713 8.34 34.64 13.20
N PRO A 714 9.27 35.58 13.45
CA PRO A 714 9.83 36.44 12.41
C PRO A 714 10.51 35.64 11.29
N TYR A 715 11.12 34.51 11.63
CA TYR A 715 11.80 33.64 10.67
C TYR A 715 10.82 33.08 9.64
N LEU A 716 9.77 32.37 10.07
CA LEU A 716 8.79 31.78 9.15
C LEU A 716 8.10 32.85 8.29
N ALA A 717 7.79 34.01 8.87
CA ALA A 717 7.21 35.13 8.15
C ALA A 717 8.13 35.73 7.07
N SER A 718 9.45 35.60 7.22
CA SER A 718 10.45 36.11 6.28
C SER A 718 10.79 35.15 5.13
N LEU A 719 10.45 33.86 5.26
CA LEU A 719 10.79 32.85 4.26
C LEU A 719 10.11 33.14 2.92
N ARG A 720 10.90 33.14 1.85
CA ARG A 720 10.45 33.31 0.46
C ARG A 720 11.20 32.31 -0.42
N SER A 721 10.46 31.65 -1.32
CA SER A 721 11.01 30.77 -2.36
C SER A 721 12.10 29.82 -1.83
N THR A 722 11.74 28.96 -0.89
CA THR A 722 12.69 28.07 -0.22
C THR A 722 12.81 26.72 -0.94
N ASP A 723 13.91 26.01 -0.70
CA ASP A 723 14.11 24.63 -1.15
C ASP A 723 13.47 23.59 -0.20
N ILE A 724 12.74 24.04 0.83
CA ILE A 724 12.12 23.17 1.81
C ILE A 724 10.91 22.47 1.17
N PRO A 725 10.88 21.14 1.08
CA PRO A 725 9.74 20.41 0.52
C PRO A 725 8.51 20.58 1.41
N LEU A 726 7.31 20.69 0.83
CA LEU A 726 6.06 20.70 1.61
C LEU A 726 5.84 19.35 2.30
N PRO A 727 5.59 19.31 3.62
CA PRO A 727 5.30 18.06 4.32
C PRO A 727 4.04 17.39 3.78
N GLY A 728 4.12 16.09 3.49
CA GLY A 728 2.96 15.26 3.12
C GLY A 728 2.37 15.49 1.73
N VAL A 729 3.01 16.31 0.88
CA VAL A 729 2.58 16.53 -0.51
C VAL A 729 3.42 15.68 -1.45
N ALA A 730 2.87 14.56 -1.89
CA ALA A 730 3.41 13.81 -3.02
C ALA A 730 2.81 14.36 -4.33
N LEU A 731 3.61 14.45 -5.40
CA LEU A 731 3.07 14.75 -6.73
C LEU A 731 2.19 13.59 -7.20
N GLU A 732 0.89 13.82 -7.29
CA GLU A 732 -0.01 12.92 -8.02
C GLU A 732 0.20 13.13 -9.54
N GLY A 733 0.76 12.12 -10.22
CA GLY A 733 0.66 11.99 -11.68
C GLY A 733 1.67 12.75 -12.55
N GLY A 734 2.82 13.19 -12.03
CA GLY A 734 3.89 13.77 -12.85
C GLY A 734 4.86 12.73 -13.42
N ALA A 735 5.21 12.85 -14.71
CA ALA A 735 6.22 12.01 -15.39
C ALA A 735 7.64 12.16 -14.79
N ASP A 736 7.85 13.11 -13.89
CA ASP A 736 9.12 13.36 -13.22
C ASP A 736 8.90 13.46 -11.69
N GLU A 737 9.07 12.34 -10.99
CA GLU A 737 9.00 12.23 -9.52
C GLU A 737 10.10 13.03 -8.80
N SER A 738 10.94 13.77 -9.52
CA SER A 738 12.01 14.59 -8.97
C SER A 738 11.55 16.00 -8.53
N GLN A 739 10.31 16.39 -8.84
CA GLN A 739 9.85 17.77 -8.65
C GLN A 739 8.95 17.95 -7.41
N HIS A 740 9.55 18.02 -6.22
CA HIS A 740 8.78 18.27 -5.00
C HIS A 740 8.21 19.68 -4.97
N VAL A 741 6.97 19.83 -4.52
CA VAL A 741 6.42 21.16 -4.24
C VAL A 741 7.14 21.68 -3.00
N THR A 742 7.81 22.82 -3.12
CA THR A 742 8.55 23.44 -2.02
C THR A 742 7.76 24.61 -1.43
N ILE A 743 8.16 25.04 -0.23
CA ILE A 743 7.52 26.16 0.46
C ILE A 743 7.93 27.47 -0.22
N ALA A 744 6.95 28.13 -0.85
CA ALA A 744 7.13 29.45 -1.43
C ALA A 744 7.01 30.56 -0.37
N SER A 745 6.03 30.49 0.53
CA SER A 745 5.90 31.41 1.68
C SER A 745 4.86 30.93 2.69
N PHE A 746 4.88 31.50 3.90
CA PHE A 746 3.82 31.33 4.90
C PHE A 746 2.86 32.53 4.89
N GLU A 747 1.57 32.27 5.04
CA GLU A 747 0.59 33.33 5.21
C GLU A 747 0.78 34.03 6.57
N GLY A 748 0.62 35.37 6.59
CA GLY A 748 0.87 36.17 7.79
C GLY A 748 -0.15 35.98 8.92
N ARG A 749 -1.28 35.32 8.68
CA ARG A 749 -2.35 35.10 9.65
C ARG A 749 -2.34 33.66 10.15
N VAL A 750 -2.33 33.49 11.47
CA VAL A 750 -2.45 32.18 12.14
C VAL A 750 -3.78 32.15 12.89
N GLU A 751 -4.62 31.15 12.60
CA GLU A 751 -5.95 31.02 13.18
C GLU A 751 -5.92 30.02 14.36
N LEU A 752 -6.50 30.40 15.49
CA LEU A 752 -6.55 29.56 16.69
C LEU A 752 -7.92 28.90 16.77
N LEU A 753 -7.95 27.57 16.68
CA LEU A 753 -9.20 26.84 16.76
C LEU A 753 -9.62 26.68 18.24
N LEU A 754 -10.84 27.11 18.56
CA LEU A 754 -11.37 27.10 19.93
C LEU A 754 -11.85 25.69 20.35
N THR A 755 -10.96 24.71 20.32
CA THR A 755 -11.20 23.33 20.81
C THR A 755 -10.48 23.08 22.14
N LYS A 756 -10.61 21.87 22.70
CA LYS A 756 -9.90 21.48 23.92
C LYS A 756 -8.37 21.52 23.75
N THR A 757 -7.87 21.08 22.59
CA THR A 757 -6.43 20.98 22.31
C THR A 757 -5.86 22.20 21.60
N LYS A 758 -6.73 23.16 21.23
CA LYS A 758 -6.37 24.50 20.71
C LYS A 758 -5.32 24.48 19.60
N PRO A 759 -5.51 23.67 18.55
CA PRO A 759 -4.55 23.60 17.47
C PRO A 759 -4.58 24.90 16.65
N LYS A 760 -3.44 25.22 16.03
CA LYS A 760 -3.25 26.46 15.26
C LYS A 760 -3.21 26.16 13.78
N LYS A 761 -4.13 26.75 13.03
CA LYS A 761 -4.21 26.59 11.58
C LYS A 761 -3.29 27.62 10.91
N ILE A 762 -2.45 27.12 10.02
CA ILE A 762 -1.53 27.90 9.19
C ILE A 762 -1.77 27.59 7.72
N THR A 763 -1.53 28.58 6.86
CA THR A 763 -1.58 28.41 5.39
C THR A 763 -0.19 28.60 4.83
N VAL A 764 0.20 27.72 3.91
CA VAL A 764 1.51 27.73 3.24
C VAL A 764 1.28 27.76 1.74
N ALA A 765 1.92 28.70 1.04
CA ALA A 765 1.92 28.73 -0.41
C ALA A 765 3.02 27.81 -0.95
N GLY A 766 2.68 26.92 -1.88
CA GLY A 766 3.61 26.04 -2.57
C GLY A 766 4.26 26.69 -3.79
N SER A 767 5.36 26.12 -4.25
CA SER A 767 6.05 26.51 -5.49
C SER A 767 5.19 26.28 -6.75
N ASP A 768 4.16 25.45 -6.66
CA ASP A 768 3.16 25.19 -7.70
C ASP A 768 2.04 26.25 -7.77
N GLY A 769 2.11 27.27 -6.91
CA GLY A 769 1.12 28.34 -6.82
C GLY A 769 -0.14 27.96 -6.03
N ARG A 770 -0.23 26.74 -5.48
CA ARG A 770 -1.36 26.31 -4.66
C ARG A 770 -1.16 26.69 -3.20
N SER A 771 -2.26 26.80 -2.46
CA SER A 771 -2.26 27.07 -1.02
C SER A 771 -2.60 25.80 -0.26
N TYR A 772 -1.76 25.46 0.71
CA TYR A 772 -1.85 24.27 1.55
C TYR A 772 -2.15 24.67 2.98
N THR A 773 -3.18 24.08 3.57
CA THR A 773 -3.56 24.34 4.97
C THR A 773 -3.01 23.25 5.86
N TYR A 774 -2.29 23.64 6.91
CA TYR A 774 -1.77 22.74 7.93
C TYR A 774 -2.34 23.08 9.31
N LEU A 775 -2.33 22.08 10.19
CA LEU A 775 -2.77 22.21 11.56
C LEU A 775 -1.62 21.87 12.51
N LEU A 776 -1.16 22.86 13.26
CA LEU A 776 -0.18 22.68 14.32
C LEU A 776 -0.89 22.17 15.58
N LYS A 777 -0.66 20.90 15.89
CA LYS A 777 -1.17 20.22 17.09
C LYS A 777 -0.01 20.01 18.05
N GLY A 778 -0.01 20.75 19.16
CA GLY A 778 0.98 20.58 20.23
C GLY A 778 0.45 19.65 21.32
N ARG A 779 1.36 18.92 22.00
CA ARG A 779 1.03 18.01 23.12
C ARG A 779 0.10 16.83 22.74
N GLU A 780 0.13 16.44 21.48
CA GLU A 780 -0.54 15.25 20.95
C GLU A 780 0.51 14.33 20.31
N ASP A 781 0.33 13.02 20.43
CA ASP A 781 1.13 12.02 19.72
C ASP A 781 0.47 11.74 18.36
N LEU A 782 1.08 12.24 17.28
CA LEU A 782 0.56 12.12 15.92
C LEU A 782 1.05 10.87 15.17
N HIS A 783 1.89 10.03 15.79
CA HIS A 783 2.43 8.84 15.13
C HIS A 783 1.36 7.80 14.78
N LEU A 784 0.24 7.79 15.52
CA LEU A 784 -0.90 6.94 15.17
C LEU A 784 -1.65 7.51 13.97
N ASP A 785 -1.84 8.83 13.91
CA ASP A 785 -2.51 9.52 12.80
C ASP A 785 -1.72 9.35 11.48
N GLU A 786 -0.38 9.37 11.52
CA GLU A 786 0.48 9.15 10.34
C GLU A 786 0.32 7.74 9.73
N ARG A 787 -0.04 6.75 10.55
CA ARG A 787 -0.17 5.35 10.11
C ARG A 787 -1.54 5.02 9.52
N MET A 788 -2.54 5.87 9.76
CA MET A 788 -3.93 5.70 9.34
C MET A 788 -4.14 6.32 7.97
#